data_AF-G9YTF0-F1
#
_entry.id   AF-G9YTF0-F1
#
_cell.length_a   1.000
_cell.length_b   1.000
_cell.length_c   1.000
_cell.angle_alpha   90.00
_cell.angle_beta   90.00
_cell.angle_gamma   90.00
#
_symmetry.space_group_name_H-M   'P 1'
#
loop_
_entity.id
_entity.type
_entity.pdbx_description
1 polymer ?
#
loop_
_entity_poly.entity_id
_entity_poly.type
_entity_poly.pdbx_seq_one_letter_code
_entity_poly.pdbx_strand_id
1 'polypeptide(L)'
;MPRLIFKCPYIKGGTSSATAHLENYVKYMATRNGVERIDPGRSEWPATSKQKKMVEQILRDFPLSRGMFEYEDYAVEPTRTNASEFITRALEDNYDQIAKKDNYLKYIATRPRAQRVGSHGLFTGEEDQLVLAQVAEAVAAHPSNVWLPIISLRREDAARLGYDKAEEWKALLSKYAMEMAEAMKIPWEDFRWYAAFHDEAHHPHIHMVCYSADPSKGFLTTQGIAQIKSGLAKEIFRQELTELYQKQTQSRNTLNEDARSVLEQLIEQMWSGAVVNHRMEKLMEHLAERLRHTGGRKQYGYLKAPLKAVVDEIVDELTKEPCVAAAYALWYELREDVLRTYKDDLPPRLPLSQQKEFKRIKNIVIEEAVTLGARQQVFHPDDQQDRVPVEDQEEAPLPEAPQPDNDWNDFSESPPDDVPDKTVSAPAKAQMNWSDEYRLARRCLFGGKDQPQDLEQAFTLFQQEAQKGNALAMHDLGRMLADGLGRKIDMQAAHVWYSKALAAFYAVERQKKKRYAEYRIGKLYAAGLGCEQDYGDAARWFQLSADKGYKYAQYSLAGLFRRGQGVEQDDARALELYTASAQQDFPYAAYELGKMYRDGIGCEKDAEASEQWYRQAFAGFLELEQQSHDDKLQYRIGWMLLHGVGTGKDEAAAREWFEQASKLGNPHAQYQLARMIFNDPSSTPEQTAQALEWLTKAAEAGQDCAQYALGKIYRDGQGVEKDIQKAVALFTLAATKENSFAAFALGKLYLAGDAALPRDPAAALKWLTYAAELGNQFAQYRLGKLVLKGDNGIPKNVTAAIRWLAAAAKQENGYAEYALGLVYLKGEDVPKDSVKALSLLKRSAGRGNQFAQYRLGKLLLQGEDAPKDVKAAIRWLTAAAEQGNQYAQYALGKLYLLGKEVPKDRSSAIKWFQLAADQGNEYAQYFLEHMDDRLGQPPVAAVISLFHHLSNIFQEQNQPPPSGGVRVAVDRKLLRKIKAKKIAQGHKADDHEPEMQL
;
A
#
# COMPACT_ATOMS: atom_id res chain seq x y z
N MET A 1 -3.34 -29.13 9.34
CA MET A 1 -3.04 -27.70 9.55
C MET A 1 -1.61 -27.60 10.03
N PRO A 2 -0.82 -26.63 9.54
CA PRO A 2 0.56 -26.44 9.97
C PRO A 2 0.62 -26.29 11.49
N ARG A 3 1.42 -27.09 12.19
CA ARG A 3 1.59 -26.98 13.65
C ARG A 3 2.99 -27.37 14.08
N LEU A 4 3.56 -26.52 14.93
CA LEU A 4 4.88 -26.69 15.53
C LEU A 4 4.74 -27.12 17.00
N ILE A 5 5.35 -28.24 17.37
CA ILE A 5 5.58 -28.57 18.79
C ILE A 5 6.97 -28.06 19.17
N PHE A 6 7.00 -27.24 20.22
CA PHE A 6 8.23 -26.74 20.83
C PHE A 6 8.19 -26.97 22.33
N LYS A 7 9.22 -27.65 22.86
CA LYS A 7 9.46 -27.81 24.29
C LYS A 7 10.87 -27.36 24.62
N CYS A 8 11.07 -26.84 25.83
CA CYS A 8 12.39 -26.39 26.25
C CYS A 8 12.62 -26.67 27.75
N PRO A 9 12.81 -27.95 28.13
CA PRO A 9 13.31 -28.28 29.46
C PRO A 9 14.69 -27.66 29.74
N TYR A 10 15.07 -27.58 31.01
CA TYR A 10 16.38 -27.07 31.40
C TYR A 10 16.94 -27.81 32.61
N ILE A 11 18.27 -27.85 32.70
CA ILE A 11 18.96 -28.57 33.77
C ILE A 11 19.89 -27.61 34.52
N LYS A 12 19.76 -27.54 35.86
CA LYS A 12 20.58 -26.69 36.76
C LYS A 12 21.98 -27.26 36.98
N GLY A 13 23.01 -26.41 37.12
CA GLY A 13 24.38 -26.81 37.49
C GLY A 13 24.65 -26.72 39.00
N GLY A 14 25.61 -27.51 39.53
CA GLY A 14 26.24 -27.24 40.83
C GLY A 14 25.90 -28.10 42.07
N THR A 15 25.38 -29.34 41.97
CA THR A 15 25.22 -30.22 43.16
C THR A 15 26.08 -31.48 43.09
N SER A 16 26.79 -31.80 44.19
CA SER A 16 27.75 -32.91 44.31
C SER A 16 27.13 -34.31 44.21
N SER A 17 25.80 -34.44 44.32
CA SER A 17 25.13 -35.71 44.00
C SER A 17 25.05 -35.96 42.50
N ALA A 18 25.09 -34.91 41.65
CA ALA A 18 24.98 -35.00 40.19
C ALA A 18 26.09 -35.88 39.58
N THR A 19 27.32 -35.74 40.05
CA THR A 19 28.56 -36.25 39.43
C THR A 19 28.72 -37.78 39.43
N ALA A 20 28.25 -38.49 40.46
CA ALA A 20 28.51 -39.93 40.63
C ALA A 20 27.47 -40.87 39.96
N HIS A 21 26.28 -40.37 39.61
CA HIS A 21 25.24 -41.17 38.94
C HIS A 21 25.35 -41.14 37.40
N LEU A 22 26.20 -40.26 36.86
CA LEU A 22 26.38 -40.03 35.43
C LEU A 22 27.21 -41.11 34.72
N GLU A 23 28.23 -41.66 35.40
CA GLU A 23 29.16 -42.65 34.84
C GLU A 23 28.53 -44.05 34.63
N ASN A 24 27.64 -44.47 35.52
CA ASN A 24 27.08 -45.83 35.51
C ASN A 24 25.97 -46.04 34.46
N TYR A 25 25.27 -44.98 34.05
CA TYR A 25 24.18 -45.09 33.06
C TYR A 25 24.68 -45.03 31.60
N VAL A 26 25.84 -44.40 31.36
CA VAL A 26 26.53 -44.36 30.04
C VAL A 26 26.91 -45.78 29.56
N LYS A 27 27.26 -46.69 30.49
CA LYS A 27 27.54 -48.10 30.17
C LYS A 27 26.29 -48.91 29.84
N TYR A 28 25.13 -48.56 30.40
CA TYR A 28 23.89 -49.32 30.24
C TYR A 28 23.18 -49.02 28.91
N MET A 29 23.21 -47.76 28.46
CA MET A 29 22.54 -47.35 27.20
C MET A 29 23.41 -47.60 25.95
N ALA A 30 24.73 -47.76 26.10
CA ALA A 30 25.66 -48.04 25.02
C ALA A 30 25.71 -49.52 24.56
N THR A 31 24.99 -50.43 25.24
CA THR A 31 25.07 -51.88 24.96
C THR A 31 23.77 -52.50 24.43
N ARG A 32 22.74 -51.71 24.12
CA ARG A 32 21.51 -52.28 23.57
C ARG A 32 21.56 -52.36 22.03
N ASN A 33 21.74 -53.58 21.54
CA ASN A 33 21.61 -53.93 20.13
C ASN A 33 20.25 -53.52 19.56
N GLY A 34 20.30 -52.97 18.34
CA GLY A 34 19.13 -52.65 17.52
C GLY A 34 18.29 -53.89 17.23
N VAL A 35 16.98 -53.74 17.36
CA VAL A 35 16.02 -54.67 16.76
C VAL A 35 14.86 -53.84 16.26
N GLU A 36 14.77 -53.74 14.94
CA GLU A 36 13.49 -53.73 14.24
C GLU A 36 12.69 -54.93 14.75
N ARG A 37 11.62 -54.70 15.53
CA ARG A 37 10.66 -55.76 15.80
C ARG A 37 9.83 -55.92 14.54
N ILE A 38 10.01 -57.04 13.85
CA ILE A 38 9.00 -57.60 12.95
C ILE A 38 7.71 -57.68 13.76
N ASP A 39 6.76 -56.81 13.43
CA ASP A 39 5.41 -56.88 13.95
C ASP A 39 4.73 -58.13 13.35
N PRO A 40 4.21 -59.07 14.15
CA PRO A 40 3.45 -60.22 13.65
C PRO A 40 2.04 -59.83 13.15
N GLY A 41 1.87 -58.62 12.61
CA GLY A 41 0.59 -58.06 12.15
C GLY A 41 -0.33 -57.61 13.30
N ARG A 42 0.21 -57.03 14.38
CA ARG A 42 -0.56 -56.64 15.58
C ARG A 42 -0.35 -55.18 16.01
N SER A 43 0.33 -54.37 15.20
CA SER A 43 0.58 -52.93 15.41
C SER A 43 -0.71 -52.14 15.63
N GLU A 44 -1.75 -52.41 14.82
CA GLU A 44 -3.06 -51.77 14.93
C GLU A 44 -3.97 -52.34 16.02
N TRP A 45 -3.52 -53.35 16.77
CA TRP A 45 -4.35 -53.89 17.84
C TRP A 45 -4.53 -52.86 18.96
N PRO A 46 -5.66 -52.88 19.69
CA PRO A 46 -5.87 -52.02 20.83
C PRO A 46 -4.73 -52.13 21.87
N ALA A 47 -4.33 -50.98 22.41
CA ALA A 47 -3.32 -50.84 23.43
C ALA A 47 -3.64 -51.74 24.63
N THR A 48 -2.62 -52.44 25.11
CA THR A 48 -2.77 -53.37 26.24
C THR A 48 -3.11 -52.63 27.53
N SER A 49 -3.78 -53.29 28.48
CA SER A 49 -4.11 -52.68 29.78
C SER A 49 -2.89 -52.18 30.55
N LYS A 50 -1.71 -52.77 30.33
CA LYS A 50 -0.43 -52.30 30.89
C LYS A 50 0.03 -50.99 30.25
N GLN A 51 -0.08 -50.86 28.92
CA GLN A 51 0.23 -49.63 28.20
C GLN A 51 -0.72 -48.50 28.62
N LYS A 52 -2.04 -48.76 28.70
CA LYS A 52 -3.03 -47.76 29.16
C LYS A 52 -2.71 -47.23 30.56
N LYS A 53 -2.39 -48.12 31.51
CA LYS A 53 -1.95 -47.72 32.87
C LYS A 53 -0.65 -46.91 32.86
N MET A 54 0.31 -47.28 32.02
CA MET A 54 1.57 -46.54 31.88
C MET A 54 1.35 -45.14 31.29
N VAL A 55 0.47 -45.02 30.29
CA VAL A 55 0.06 -43.71 29.73
C VAL A 55 -0.60 -42.86 30.81
N GLU A 56 -1.57 -43.40 31.54
CA GLU A 56 -2.21 -42.66 32.65
C GLU A 56 -1.20 -42.21 33.72
N GLN A 57 -0.21 -43.05 34.04
CA GLN A 57 0.84 -42.70 34.99
C GLN A 57 1.74 -41.58 34.44
N ILE A 58 2.21 -41.68 33.20
CA ILE A 58 3.02 -40.65 32.54
C ILE A 58 2.29 -39.31 32.47
N LEU A 59 0.98 -39.30 32.23
CA LEU A 59 0.19 -38.05 32.18
C LEU A 59 -0.07 -37.43 33.55
N ARG A 60 0.06 -38.21 34.63
CA ARG A 60 0.05 -37.71 36.01
C ARG A 60 1.41 -37.16 36.39
N ASP A 61 2.47 -37.90 36.09
CA ASP A 61 3.84 -37.58 36.48
C ASP A 61 4.41 -36.43 35.60
N PHE A 62 4.04 -36.39 34.31
CA PHE A 62 4.46 -35.40 33.31
C PHE A 62 3.25 -34.79 32.58
N PRO A 63 2.53 -33.83 33.20
CA PRO A 63 1.28 -33.31 32.65
C PRO A 63 1.41 -32.66 31.27
N LEU A 64 2.58 -32.10 30.95
CA LEU A 64 2.90 -31.44 29.67
C LEU A 64 3.03 -32.43 28.50
N SER A 65 3.15 -33.73 28.76
CA SER A 65 3.17 -34.76 27.72
C SER A 65 1.82 -34.88 26.98
N ARG A 66 0.75 -34.27 27.50
CA ARG A 66 -0.54 -34.14 26.79
C ARG A 66 -0.45 -33.35 25.48
N GLY A 67 0.54 -32.47 25.32
CA GLY A 67 0.70 -31.64 24.12
C GLY A 67 1.54 -32.27 23.01
N MET A 68 1.80 -33.59 23.08
CA MET A 68 2.60 -34.34 22.10
C MET A 68 1.73 -34.83 20.93
N PHE A 69 2.27 -34.87 19.71
CA PHE A 69 1.57 -35.50 18.60
C PHE A 69 1.38 -37.00 18.84
N GLU A 70 2.34 -37.67 19.46
CA GLU A 70 2.26 -39.09 19.82
C GLU A 70 1.13 -39.38 20.81
N TYR A 71 0.83 -38.42 21.70
CA TYR A 71 -0.31 -38.54 22.61
C TYR A 71 -1.63 -38.35 21.87
N GLU A 72 -1.69 -37.41 20.93
CA GLU A 72 -2.87 -37.20 20.08
C GLU A 72 -3.17 -38.44 19.25
N ASP A 73 -2.16 -39.01 18.60
CA ASP A 73 -2.31 -40.23 17.80
C ASP A 73 -2.78 -41.41 18.68
N TYR A 74 -2.27 -41.52 19.92
CA TYR A 74 -2.76 -42.48 20.91
C TYR A 74 -4.19 -42.19 21.39
N ALA A 75 -4.57 -40.93 21.58
CA ALA A 75 -5.89 -40.53 22.07
C ALA A 75 -6.98 -40.76 21.01
N VAL A 76 -6.65 -40.50 19.74
CA VAL A 76 -7.54 -40.75 18.59
C VAL A 76 -7.62 -42.25 18.31
N GLU A 77 -6.48 -42.92 18.24
CA GLU A 77 -6.38 -44.36 18.00
C GLU A 77 -5.45 -45.02 19.03
N PRO A 78 -6.00 -45.58 20.13
CA PRO A 78 -5.20 -46.17 21.20
C PRO A 78 -4.72 -47.56 20.80
N THR A 79 -3.89 -47.64 19.77
CA THR A 79 -3.24 -48.87 19.29
C THR A 79 -1.99 -49.17 20.11
N ARG A 80 -1.46 -50.40 19.98
CA ARG A 80 -0.23 -50.79 20.65
C ARG A 80 0.97 -49.99 20.17
N THR A 81 1.00 -49.62 18.89
CA THR A 81 2.05 -48.77 18.30
C THR A 81 1.98 -47.38 18.89
N ASN A 82 0.85 -46.67 18.77
CA ASN A 82 0.70 -45.30 19.24
C ASN A 82 0.96 -45.20 20.75
N ALA A 83 0.50 -46.19 21.53
CA ALA A 83 0.78 -46.24 22.96
C ALA A 83 2.27 -46.42 23.27
N SER A 84 2.98 -47.25 22.50
CA SER A 84 4.42 -47.48 22.70
C SER A 84 5.24 -46.28 22.27
N GLU A 85 4.86 -45.62 21.17
CA GLU A 85 5.48 -44.39 20.69
C GLU A 85 5.29 -43.26 21.69
N PHE A 86 4.07 -43.01 22.17
CA PHE A 86 3.82 -42.02 23.21
C PHE A 86 4.56 -42.34 24.52
N ILE A 87 4.51 -43.57 25.03
CA ILE A 87 5.23 -43.94 26.27
C ILE A 87 6.73 -43.72 26.11
N THR A 88 7.30 -44.15 24.99
CA THR A 88 8.73 -44.01 24.72
C THR A 88 9.10 -42.54 24.63
N ARG A 89 8.35 -41.77 23.82
CA ARG A 89 8.60 -40.35 23.61
C ARG A 89 8.40 -39.51 24.87
N ALA A 90 7.36 -39.77 25.65
CA ALA A 90 7.08 -39.06 26.89
C ALA A 90 8.14 -39.32 27.97
N LEU A 91 8.69 -40.53 28.02
CA LEU A 91 9.83 -40.82 28.89
C LEU A 91 11.14 -40.19 28.37
N GLU A 92 11.31 -40.05 27.06
CA GLU A 92 12.45 -39.37 26.43
C GLU A 92 12.40 -37.84 26.60
N ASP A 93 11.26 -37.20 26.38
CA ASP A 93 11.07 -35.73 26.52
C ASP A 93 11.18 -35.24 27.96
N ASN A 94 10.95 -36.12 28.93
CA ASN A 94 11.10 -35.84 30.36
C ASN A 94 12.30 -36.59 30.95
N TYR A 95 13.23 -37.04 30.09
CA TYR A 95 14.40 -37.81 30.50
C TYR A 95 15.30 -37.03 31.45
N ASP A 96 15.33 -35.71 31.38
CA ASP A 96 16.00 -34.79 32.30
C ASP A 96 15.46 -34.86 33.74
N GLN A 97 14.16 -35.17 33.89
CA GLN A 97 13.49 -35.38 35.17
C GLN A 97 13.60 -36.84 35.67
N ILE A 98 13.94 -37.77 34.76
CA ILE A 98 13.99 -39.22 35.02
C ILE A 98 15.44 -39.72 35.17
N ALA A 99 16.45 -39.08 34.56
CA ALA A 99 17.86 -39.50 34.53
C ALA A 99 18.85 -38.34 34.22
N LYS A 100 20.15 -38.54 34.51
CA LYS A 100 21.16 -37.45 34.58
C LYS A 100 21.80 -37.01 33.24
N LYS A 101 22.19 -35.71 33.26
CA LYS A 101 22.65 -34.74 32.24
C LYS A 101 23.63 -35.19 31.12
N ASP A 102 24.68 -35.98 31.38
CA ASP A 102 25.75 -36.23 30.38
C ASP A 102 25.37 -37.25 29.28
N ASN A 103 24.25 -37.97 29.46
CA ASN A 103 23.80 -38.97 28.49
C ASN A 103 23.04 -38.37 27.30
N TYR A 104 22.47 -37.17 27.41
CA TYR A 104 21.58 -36.64 26.38
C TYR A 104 22.30 -36.36 25.06
N LEU A 105 23.45 -35.68 25.10
CA LEU A 105 24.23 -35.28 23.92
C LEU A 105 24.84 -36.47 23.16
N LYS A 106 25.28 -37.51 23.90
CA LYS A 106 25.82 -38.75 23.32
C LYS A 106 24.71 -39.65 22.78
N TYR A 107 23.55 -39.65 23.42
CA TYR A 107 22.35 -40.40 23.03
C TYR A 107 21.73 -39.87 21.73
N ILE A 108 21.47 -38.56 21.61
CA ILE A 108 20.91 -37.97 20.38
C ILE A 108 21.84 -38.18 19.18
N ALA A 109 23.16 -38.15 19.40
CA ALA A 109 24.17 -38.24 18.36
C ALA A 109 24.41 -39.67 17.81
N THR A 110 23.93 -40.73 18.50
CA THR A 110 24.28 -42.15 18.18
C THR A 110 23.08 -43.10 18.00
N ARG A 111 21.83 -42.62 18.10
CA ARG A 111 20.58 -43.41 17.99
C ARG A 111 20.36 -44.06 16.61
N PRO A 112 19.63 -45.21 16.51
CA PRO A 112 19.09 -45.69 15.23
C PRO A 112 18.15 -44.65 14.61
N ARG A 113 18.28 -44.39 13.30
CA ARG A 113 17.58 -43.33 12.52
C ARG A 113 18.04 -41.87 12.74
N ALA A 114 19.12 -41.63 13.48
CA ALA A 114 19.81 -40.34 13.40
C ALA A 114 20.60 -40.26 12.09
N GLN A 115 20.36 -39.24 11.27
CA GLN A 115 21.09 -39.02 10.02
C GLN A 115 22.52 -38.55 10.33
N ARG A 116 23.53 -39.16 9.71
CA ARG A 116 24.95 -38.92 10.04
C ARG A 116 25.70 -38.40 8.81
N VAL A 117 26.48 -37.34 8.99
CA VAL A 117 27.43 -36.81 7.99
C VAL A 117 28.88 -37.23 8.35
N GLY A 118 29.08 -38.01 9.43
CA GLY A 118 30.37 -38.50 9.93
C GLY A 118 30.23 -39.61 10.98
N SER A 119 31.10 -39.63 12.00
CA SER A 119 31.06 -40.63 13.09
C SER A 119 29.87 -40.46 14.06
N HIS A 120 29.16 -39.32 14.01
CA HIS A 120 27.98 -38.98 14.80
C HIS A 120 27.05 -37.97 14.10
N GLY A 121 25.84 -37.74 14.65
CA GLY A 121 24.81 -36.86 14.07
C GLY A 121 24.71 -35.42 14.61
N LEU A 122 25.60 -35.01 15.52
CA LEU A 122 25.60 -33.66 16.11
C LEU A 122 26.13 -32.59 15.14
N PHE A 123 25.48 -31.42 15.09
CA PHE A 123 25.93 -30.25 14.33
C PHE A 123 25.72 -28.93 15.09
N THR A 124 26.38 -27.86 14.63
CA THR A 124 26.23 -26.46 15.07
C THR A 124 26.38 -25.52 13.86
N GLY A 125 26.34 -24.20 14.05
CA GLY A 125 26.41 -23.21 12.96
C GLY A 125 27.79 -23.04 12.30
N GLU A 126 28.85 -23.50 12.96
CA GLU A 126 30.24 -23.42 12.47
C GLU A 126 30.57 -24.57 11.49
N GLU A 127 31.55 -24.36 10.61
CA GLU A 127 32.04 -25.38 9.64
C GLU A 127 32.97 -26.42 10.28
N ASP A 128 33.31 -26.27 11.56
CA ASP A 128 34.29 -27.10 12.25
C ASP A 128 33.81 -28.53 12.52
N GLN A 129 34.76 -29.47 12.43
CA GLN A 129 34.53 -30.88 12.73
C GLN A 129 34.38 -31.07 14.24
N LEU A 130 33.14 -31.17 14.73
CA LEU A 130 32.83 -31.37 16.15
C LEU A 130 33.41 -32.69 16.69
N VAL A 131 34.02 -32.64 17.88
CA VAL A 131 34.47 -33.83 18.62
C VAL A 131 33.50 -34.10 19.77
N LEU A 132 32.61 -35.10 19.60
CA LEU A 132 31.55 -35.42 20.56
C LEU A 132 32.00 -35.53 22.03
N ALA A 133 33.18 -36.09 22.28
CA ALA A 133 33.71 -36.24 23.64
C ALA A 133 33.99 -34.89 24.31
N GLN A 134 34.54 -33.93 23.58
CA GLN A 134 34.86 -32.59 24.10
C GLN A 134 33.61 -31.77 24.34
N VAL A 135 32.62 -31.84 23.44
CA VAL A 135 31.34 -31.15 23.59
C VAL A 135 30.56 -31.70 24.79
N ALA A 136 30.54 -33.02 24.97
CA ALA A 136 29.88 -33.65 26.11
C ALA A 136 30.52 -33.25 27.45
N GLU A 137 31.85 -33.22 27.53
CA GLU A 137 32.59 -32.80 28.73
C GLU A 137 32.33 -31.32 29.07
N ALA A 138 32.32 -30.44 28.06
CA ALA A 138 32.05 -29.01 28.24
C ALA A 138 30.63 -28.73 28.77
N VAL A 139 29.62 -29.46 28.26
CA VAL A 139 28.22 -29.31 28.71
C VAL A 139 28.01 -29.92 30.10
N ALA A 140 28.66 -31.06 30.39
CA ALA A 140 28.61 -31.73 31.69
C ALA A 140 29.19 -30.87 32.82
N ALA A 141 30.32 -30.22 32.55
CA ALA A 141 31.02 -29.37 33.51
C ALA A 141 30.39 -27.96 33.67
N HIS A 142 29.38 -27.60 32.88
CA HIS A 142 28.84 -26.25 32.86
C HIS A 142 28.07 -25.91 34.17
N PRO A 143 28.46 -24.85 34.91
CA PRO A 143 27.90 -24.58 36.24
C PRO A 143 26.52 -23.90 36.23
N SER A 144 26.02 -23.47 35.07
CA SER A 144 24.75 -22.76 34.90
C SER A 144 23.65 -23.63 34.25
N ASN A 145 22.50 -23.03 33.96
CA ASN A 145 21.39 -23.67 33.27
C ASN A 145 21.78 -24.05 31.84
N VAL A 146 21.43 -25.27 31.46
CA VAL A 146 21.51 -25.75 30.08
C VAL A 146 20.09 -26.00 29.60
N TRP A 147 19.66 -25.31 28.55
CA TRP A 147 18.34 -25.46 27.94
C TRP A 147 18.37 -26.52 26.85
N LEU A 148 17.30 -27.30 26.75
CA LEU A 148 17.19 -28.42 25.84
C LEU A 148 15.99 -28.24 24.88
N PRO A 149 16.03 -27.31 23.92
CA PRO A 149 14.94 -27.15 22.97
C PRO A 149 14.67 -28.42 22.16
N ILE A 150 13.39 -28.73 21.97
CA ILE A 150 12.91 -29.84 21.15
C ILE A 150 11.88 -29.26 20.18
N ILE A 151 12.11 -29.43 18.88
CA ILE A 151 11.21 -28.96 17.82
C ILE A 151 10.72 -30.18 17.04
N SER A 152 9.41 -30.35 16.91
CA SER A 152 8.80 -31.50 16.23
C SER A 152 7.74 -31.05 15.23
N LEU A 153 7.72 -31.74 14.08
CA LEU A 153 6.79 -31.53 12.97
C LEU A 153 6.11 -32.85 12.63
N ARG A 154 4.90 -32.79 12.07
CA ARG A 154 4.29 -33.96 11.43
C ARG A 154 5.12 -34.38 10.21
N ARG A 155 5.23 -35.68 9.96
CA ARG A 155 5.98 -36.24 8.82
C ARG A 155 5.60 -35.60 7.49
N GLU A 156 4.32 -35.38 7.24
CA GLU A 156 3.82 -34.76 6.02
C GLU A 156 4.34 -33.32 5.82
N ASP A 157 4.36 -32.52 6.89
CA ASP A 157 4.86 -31.14 6.86
C ASP A 157 6.39 -31.12 6.74
N ALA A 158 7.09 -32.00 7.47
CA ALA A 158 8.54 -32.13 7.39
C ALA A 158 8.98 -32.49 5.96
N ALA A 159 8.35 -33.48 5.32
CA ALA A 159 8.69 -33.87 3.94
C ALA A 159 8.35 -32.76 2.93
N ARG A 160 7.19 -32.11 3.08
CA ARG A 160 6.74 -31.03 2.18
C ARG A 160 7.63 -29.79 2.25
N LEU A 161 8.14 -29.46 3.43
CA LEU A 161 8.95 -28.27 3.69
C LEU A 161 10.47 -28.54 3.62
N GLY A 162 10.89 -29.79 3.42
CA GLY A 162 12.30 -30.18 3.36
C GLY A 162 12.97 -30.42 4.72
N TYR A 163 12.21 -30.33 5.82
CA TYR A 163 12.67 -30.63 7.18
C TYR A 163 12.69 -32.14 7.50
N ASP A 164 12.73 -33.01 6.49
CA ASP A 164 13.02 -34.43 6.61
C ASP A 164 14.52 -34.76 6.47
N LYS A 165 15.36 -33.71 6.34
CA LYS A 165 16.82 -33.82 6.21
C LYS A 165 17.55 -32.93 7.23
N ALA A 166 18.67 -33.42 7.75
CA ALA A 166 19.47 -32.71 8.74
C ALA A 166 20.05 -31.38 8.21
N GLU A 167 20.36 -31.28 6.92
CA GLU A 167 20.96 -30.09 6.31
C GLU A 167 20.02 -28.86 6.39
N GLU A 168 18.72 -29.05 6.13
CA GLU A 168 17.72 -27.98 6.18
C GLU A 168 17.46 -27.51 7.62
N TRP A 169 17.50 -28.44 8.58
CA TRP A 169 17.48 -28.10 10.01
C TRP A 169 18.72 -27.31 10.43
N LYS A 170 19.91 -27.67 9.94
CA LYS A 170 21.15 -26.93 10.19
C LYS A 170 21.05 -25.51 9.65
N ALA A 171 20.57 -25.34 8.43
CA ALA A 171 20.41 -24.01 7.82
C ALA A 171 19.41 -23.14 8.60
N LEU A 172 18.25 -23.69 8.96
CA LEU A 172 17.23 -22.99 9.76
C LEU A 172 17.78 -22.55 11.13
N LEU A 173 18.35 -23.48 11.89
CA LEU A 173 18.83 -23.19 13.25
C LEU A 173 20.03 -22.25 13.26
N SER A 174 20.91 -22.32 12.27
CA SER A 174 22.04 -21.40 12.15
C SER A 174 21.56 -19.97 11.86
N LYS A 175 20.54 -19.82 11.02
CA LYS A 175 19.91 -18.53 10.76
C LYS A 175 19.19 -17.98 12.00
N TYR A 176 18.47 -18.83 12.73
CA TYR A 176 17.59 -18.44 13.84
C TYR A 176 18.28 -18.40 15.22
N ALA A 177 19.57 -18.76 15.29
CA ALA A 177 20.32 -18.87 16.54
C ALA A 177 20.40 -17.54 17.30
N MET A 178 20.46 -16.41 16.60
CA MET A 178 20.59 -15.08 17.21
C MET A 178 19.29 -14.67 17.93
N GLU A 179 18.13 -14.94 17.31
CA GLU A 179 16.81 -14.72 17.91
C GLU A 179 16.59 -15.63 19.11
N MET A 180 17.11 -16.88 19.07
CA MET A 180 17.10 -17.77 20.24
C MET A 180 17.98 -17.24 21.37
N ALA A 181 19.17 -16.72 21.08
CA ALA A 181 20.07 -16.12 22.07
C ALA A 181 19.41 -14.91 22.75
N GLU A 182 18.78 -14.03 21.97
CA GLU A 182 18.06 -12.86 22.49
C GLU A 182 16.88 -13.24 23.39
N ALA A 183 16.08 -14.23 22.98
CA ALA A 183 14.96 -14.73 23.76
C ALA A 183 15.41 -15.42 25.06
N MET A 184 16.59 -16.05 25.04
CA MET A 184 17.25 -16.63 26.22
C MET A 184 18.07 -15.60 27.03
N LYS A 185 18.12 -14.33 26.59
CA LYS A 185 18.89 -13.26 27.26
C LYS A 185 20.36 -13.62 27.44
N ILE A 186 20.93 -14.27 26.45
CA ILE A 186 22.36 -14.61 26.34
C ILE A 186 22.96 -13.69 25.28
N PRO A 187 24.01 -12.90 25.58
CA PRO A 187 24.74 -12.15 24.56
C PRO A 187 25.23 -13.09 23.46
N TRP A 188 25.19 -12.65 22.21
CA TRP A 188 25.48 -13.50 21.06
C TRP A 188 26.87 -14.14 21.12
N GLU A 189 27.87 -13.37 21.54
CA GLU A 189 29.25 -13.82 21.74
C GLU A 189 29.39 -14.97 22.75
N ASP A 190 28.46 -15.04 23.71
CA ASP A 190 28.43 -16.04 24.76
C ASP A 190 27.47 -17.19 24.42
N PHE A 191 26.67 -17.12 23.35
CA PHE A 191 25.69 -18.15 23.02
C PHE A 191 26.37 -19.39 22.44
N ARG A 192 26.11 -20.56 23.02
CA ARG A 192 26.60 -21.85 22.53
C ARG A 192 25.42 -22.78 22.30
N TRP A 193 25.35 -23.39 21.11
CA TRP A 193 24.29 -24.32 20.77
C TRP A 193 24.78 -25.51 19.94
N TYR A 194 24.12 -26.65 20.13
CA TYR A 194 24.33 -27.89 19.38
C TYR A 194 22.98 -28.55 19.10
N ALA A 195 22.86 -29.27 17.98
CA ALA A 195 21.61 -29.94 17.60
C ALA A 195 21.82 -31.29 16.93
N ALA A 196 20.80 -32.15 16.99
CA ALA A 196 20.75 -33.44 16.30
C ALA A 196 19.34 -33.71 15.76
N PHE A 197 19.26 -34.05 14.48
CA PHE A 197 18.00 -34.37 13.79
C PHE A 197 17.68 -35.87 13.86
N HIS A 198 16.40 -36.17 14.10
CA HIS A 198 15.86 -37.52 14.21
C HIS A 198 14.74 -37.75 13.21
N ASP A 199 14.98 -38.67 12.28
CA ASP A 199 14.05 -39.00 11.21
C ASP A 199 13.07 -40.12 11.64
N GLU A 200 12.08 -39.78 12.47
CA GLU A 200 11.09 -40.72 13.00
C GLU A 200 9.85 -40.86 12.11
N ALA A 201 9.27 -42.06 12.00
CA ALA A 201 8.24 -42.40 11.02
C ALA A 201 7.07 -41.40 10.97
N HIS A 202 6.56 -40.97 12.12
CA HIS A 202 5.39 -40.09 12.22
C HIS A 202 5.73 -38.63 12.53
N HIS A 203 6.75 -38.37 13.37
CA HIS A 203 7.07 -37.01 13.85
C HIS A 203 8.58 -36.72 13.82
N PRO A 204 9.16 -36.37 12.67
CA PRO A 204 10.54 -35.90 12.58
C PRO A 204 10.77 -34.72 13.53
N HIS A 205 11.89 -34.76 14.24
CA HIS A 205 12.16 -33.78 15.27
C HIS A 205 13.65 -33.52 15.47
N ILE A 206 13.95 -32.40 16.11
CA ILE A 206 15.31 -31.97 16.44
C ILE A 206 15.44 -31.79 17.95
N HIS A 207 16.54 -32.30 18.47
CA HIS A 207 16.97 -32.07 19.84
C HIS A 207 18.10 -31.04 19.82
N MET A 208 17.99 -30.00 20.63
CA MET A 208 19.00 -28.96 20.79
C MET A 208 19.54 -28.94 22.23
N VAL A 209 20.72 -28.36 22.36
CA VAL A 209 21.37 -28.01 23.63
C VAL A 209 21.85 -26.58 23.50
N CYS A 210 21.42 -25.69 24.40
CA CYS A 210 21.78 -24.27 24.40
C CYS A 210 22.26 -23.84 25.79
N TYR A 211 23.33 -23.06 25.88
CA TYR A 211 23.84 -22.48 27.13
C TYR A 211 24.69 -21.23 26.88
N SER A 212 25.03 -20.50 27.95
CA SER A 212 25.93 -19.34 27.87
C SER A 212 27.36 -19.73 28.23
N ALA A 213 28.35 -19.25 27.48
CA ALA A 213 29.76 -19.38 27.82
C ALA A 213 30.10 -18.69 29.14
N ASP A 214 29.39 -17.61 29.48
CA ASP A 214 29.43 -16.96 30.79
C ASP A 214 28.30 -17.53 31.68
N PRO A 215 28.62 -18.33 32.72
CA PRO A 215 27.60 -18.94 33.57
C PRO A 215 26.69 -17.96 34.31
N SER A 216 27.09 -16.68 34.42
CA SER A 216 26.30 -15.64 35.08
C SER A 216 25.21 -15.03 34.17
N LYS A 217 25.22 -15.35 32.87
CA LYS A 217 24.31 -14.78 31.87
C LYS A 217 23.34 -15.83 31.32
N GLY A 218 22.16 -15.38 30.90
CA GLY A 218 21.12 -16.22 30.31
C GLY A 218 19.97 -16.57 31.27
N PHE A 219 18.75 -16.28 30.84
CA PHE A 219 17.52 -16.78 31.46
C PHE A 219 16.40 -16.86 30.42
N LEU A 220 15.60 -17.92 30.49
CA LEU A 220 14.48 -18.14 29.57
C LEU A 220 13.15 -18.02 30.32
N THR A 221 12.31 -17.07 29.90
CA THR A 221 10.96 -16.85 30.46
C THR A 221 9.89 -17.52 29.60
N THR A 222 8.66 -17.64 30.14
CA THR A 222 7.50 -18.08 29.34
C THR A 222 7.25 -17.20 28.11
N GLN A 223 7.54 -15.90 28.21
CA GLN A 223 7.47 -14.97 27.07
C GLN A 223 8.58 -15.26 26.05
N GLY A 224 9.80 -15.55 26.51
CA GLY A 224 10.91 -15.97 25.63
C GLY A 224 10.62 -17.28 24.91
N ILE A 225 10.02 -18.27 25.59
CA ILE A 225 9.55 -19.53 24.98
C ILE A 225 8.50 -19.24 23.91
N ALA A 226 7.54 -18.36 24.19
CA ALA A 226 6.51 -17.97 23.21
C ALA A 226 7.11 -17.23 22.01
N GLN A 227 8.14 -16.41 22.21
CA GLN A 227 8.87 -15.72 21.15
C GLN A 227 9.60 -16.71 20.23
N ILE A 228 10.34 -17.67 20.80
CA ILE A 228 11.02 -18.74 20.04
C ILE A 228 10.00 -19.58 19.27
N LYS A 229 8.93 -20.02 19.93
CA LYS A 229 7.90 -20.87 19.31
C LYS A 229 7.19 -20.15 18.16
N SER A 230 6.84 -18.87 18.32
CA SER A 230 6.19 -18.08 17.27
C SER A 230 7.14 -17.76 16.11
N GLY A 231 8.40 -17.42 16.39
CA GLY A 231 9.36 -17.09 15.34
C GLY A 231 9.77 -18.31 14.52
N LEU A 232 10.01 -19.47 15.15
CA LEU A 232 10.23 -20.73 14.43
C LEU A 232 9.04 -21.09 13.54
N ALA A 233 7.81 -20.94 14.02
CA ALA A 233 6.62 -21.20 13.19
C ALA A 233 6.52 -20.25 11.99
N LYS A 234 6.88 -18.97 12.16
CA LYS A 234 6.93 -17.97 11.06
C LYS A 234 7.98 -18.28 10.01
N GLU A 235 9.12 -18.85 10.41
CA GLU A 235 10.17 -19.26 9.48
C GLU A 235 9.81 -20.58 8.77
N ILE A 236 9.35 -21.59 9.51
CA ILE A 236 9.01 -22.93 8.98
C ILE A 236 7.78 -22.88 8.06
N PHE A 237 6.72 -22.19 8.47
CA PHE A 237 5.44 -22.12 7.74
C PHE A 237 5.22 -20.75 7.08
N ARG A 238 6.31 -20.16 6.57
CA ARG A 238 6.32 -18.76 6.08
C ARG A 238 5.26 -18.50 5.02
N GLN A 239 5.11 -19.40 4.06
CA GLN A 239 4.18 -19.21 2.94
C GLN A 239 2.72 -19.28 3.43
N GLU A 240 2.39 -20.29 4.22
CA GLU A 240 1.05 -20.53 4.75
C GLU A 240 0.62 -19.42 5.71
N LEU A 241 1.54 -18.96 6.59
CA LEU A 241 1.26 -17.85 7.48
C LEU A 241 1.10 -16.54 6.70
N THR A 242 1.87 -16.33 5.62
CA THR A 242 1.70 -15.14 4.75
C THR A 242 0.31 -15.12 4.12
N GLU A 243 -0.16 -16.25 3.60
CA GLU A 243 -1.53 -16.37 3.06
C GLU A 243 -2.60 -16.14 4.13
N LEU A 244 -2.43 -16.70 5.33
CA LEU A 244 -3.35 -16.49 6.46
C LEU A 244 -3.39 -15.02 6.90
N TYR A 245 -2.24 -14.33 6.97
CA TYR A 245 -2.20 -12.90 7.30
C TYR A 245 -2.84 -12.03 6.21
N GLN A 246 -2.68 -12.39 4.93
CA GLN A 246 -3.37 -11.71 3.82
C GLN A 246 -4.89 -11.87 3.94
N LYS A 247 -5.37 -13.10 4.14
CA LYS A 247 -6.80 -13.40 4.36
C LYS A 247 -7.34 -12.68 5.60
N GLN A 248 -6.58 -12.67 6.70
CA GLN A 248 -6.96 -11.97 7.93
C GLN A 248 -7.06 -10.46 7.72
N THR A 249 -6.15 -9.87 6.93
CA THR A 249 -6.18 -8.44 6.58
C THR A 249 -7.38 -8.11 5.70
N GLN A 250 -7.65 -8.94 4.69
CA GLN A 250 -8.82 -8.79 3.83
C GLN A 250 -10.11 -8.89 4.65
N SER A 251 -10.25 -9.93 5.48
CA SER A 251 -11.40 -10.13 6.37
C SER A 251 -11.59 -8.96 7.35
N ARG A 252 -10.51 -8.39 7.89
CA ARG A 252 -10.57 -7.18 8.74
C ARG A 252 -11.12 -5.98 7.97
N ASN A 253 -10.68 -5.78 6.73
CA ASN A 253 -11.13 -4.67 5.90
C ASN A 253 -12.61 -4.84 5.52
N THR A 254 -13.01 -6.05 5.11
CA THR A 254 -14.42 -6.38 4.85
C THR A 254 -15.29 -6.15 6.08
N LEU A 255 -14.85 -6.54 7.29
CA LEU A 255 -15.61 -6.27 8.51
C LEU A 255 -15.81 -4.77 8.77
N ASN A 256 -14.81 -3.93 8.47
CA ASN A 256 -14.96 -2.47 8.59
C ASN A 256 -15.97 -1.91 7.57
N GLU A 257 -15.96 -2.42 6.34
CA GLU A 257 -16.88 -2.03 5.26
C GLU A 257 -18.31 -2.47 5.55
N ASP A 258 -18.50 -3.73 5.95
CA ASP A 258 -19.80 -4.29 6.32
C ASP A 258 -20.40 -3.56 7.51
N ALA A 259 -19.61 -3.30 8.57
CA ALA A 259 -20.06 -2.56 9.73
C ALA A 259 -20.51 -1.12 9.37
N ARG A 260 -19.79 -0.45 8.46
CA ARG A 260 -20.20 0.87 7.96
C ARG A 260 -21.48 0.79 7.13
N SER A 261 -21.56 -0.14 6.18
CA SER A 261 -22.73 -0.26 5.31
C SER A 261 -24.00 -0.59 6.10
N VAL A 262 -23.90 -1.45 7.11
CA VAL A 262 -25.00 -1.75 8.03
C VAL A 262 -25.41 -0.52 8.84
N LEU A 263 -24.45 0.23 9.39
CA LEU A 263 -24.75 1.48 10.09
C LEU A 263 -25.46 2.50 9.20
N GLU A 264 -24.97 2.70 7.97
CA GLU A 264 -25.57 3.61 6.99
C GLU A 264 -27.02 3.18 6.67
N GLN A 265 -27.25 1.90 6.40
CA GLN A 265 -28.60 1.36 6.15
C GLN A 265 -29.53 1.52 7.35
N LEU A 266 -29.04 1.25 8.57
CA LEU A 266 -29.83 1.40 9.79
C LEU A 266 -30.22 2.87 10.01
N ILE A 267 -29.30 3.80 9.73
CA ILE A 267 -29.57 5.24 9.81
C ILE A 267 -30.57 5.69 8.74
N GLU A 268 -30.49 5.18 7.51
CA GLU A 268 -31.48 5.43 6.47
C GLU A 268 -32.88 4.85 6.83
N GLN A 269 -32.92 3.68 7.46
CA GLN A 269 -34.16 3.08 7.98
C GLN A 269 -34.77 3.93 9.11
N MET A 270 -33.94 4.45 10.01
CA MET A 270 -34.36 5.41 11.04
C MET A 270 -35.02 6.65 10.40
N TRP A 271 -34.47 7.16 9.30
CA TRP A 271 -35.03 8.34 8.62
C TRP A 271 -36.31 8.07 7.83
N SER A 272 -36.41 6.90 7.21
CA SER A 272 -37.61 6.51 6.45
C SER A 272 -38.78 6.03 7.33
N GLY A 273 -38.58 5.95 8.65
CA GLY A 273 -39.59 5.47 9.60
C GLY A 273 -39.82 3.95 9.54
N ALA A 274 -38.96 3.22 8.82
CA ALA A 274 -39.04 1.77 8.61
C ALA A 274 -38.14 0.99 9.58
N VAL A 275 -38.15 1.37 10.86
CA VAL A 275 -37.16 0.88 11.84
C VAL A 275 -37.26 -0.62 12.08
N VAL A 276 -36.14 -1.34 11.86
CA VAL A 276 -36.01 -2.78 12.11
C VAL A 276 -35.27 -3.08 13.43
N ASN A 277 -34.37 -2.19 13.89
CA ASN A 277 -33.57 -2.38 15.11
C ASN A 277 -33.70 -1.20 16.09
N HIS A 278 -34.76 -1.23 16.91
CA HIS A 278 -35.08 -0.16 17.88
C HIS A 278 -34.03 0.06 18.98
N ARG A 279 -33.23 -0.96 19.31
CA ARG A 279 -32.15 -0.80 20.31
C ARG A 279 -31.01 0.02 19.73
N MET A 280 -30.59 -0.31 18.51
CA MET A 280 -29.56 0.44 17.79
C MET A 280 -29.94 1.91 17.61
N GLU A 281 -31.18 2.15 17.18
CA GLU A 281 -31.73 3.50 17.02
C GLU A 281 -31.57 4.33 18.29
N LYS A 282 -32.06 3.82 19.44
CA LYS A 282 -31.94 4.53 20.73
C LYS A 282 -30.50 4.78 21.13
N LEU A 283 -29.60 3.83 20.91
CA LEU A 283 -28.18 3.99 21.25
C LEU A 283 -27.50 5.04 20.35
N MET A 284 -27.81 5.04 19.05
CA MET A 284 -27.27 6.00 18.09
C MET A 284 -27.81 7.42 18.34
N GLU A 285 -29.11 7.56 18.64
CA GLU A 285 -29.69 8.85 19.05
C GLU A 285 -29.08 9.36 20.35
N HIS A 286 -28.96 8.48 21.36
CA HIS A 286 -28.34 8.83 22.63
C HIS A 286 -26.89 9.27 22.46
N LEU A 287 -26.13 8.54 21.64
CA LEU A 287 -24.74 8.89 21.34
C LEU A 287 -24.66 10.22 20.58
N ALA A 288 -25.47 10.42 19.54
CA ALA A 288 -25.52 11.64 18.75
C ALA A 288 -25.82 12.86 19.63
N GLU A 289 -26.85 12.77 20.47
CA GLU A 289 -27.26 13.84 21.38
C GLU A 289 -26.15 14.18 22.38
N ARG A 290 -25.52 13.18 23.00
CA ARG A 290 -24.44 13.46 23.95
C ARG A 290 -23.18 13.98 23.27
N LEU A 291 -22.88 13.54 22.05
CA LEU A 291 -21.75 14.04 21.27
C LEU A 291 -21.93 15.49 20.81
N ARG A 292 -23.17 16.01 20.72
CA ARG A 292 -23.42 17.45 20.45
C ARG A 292 -22.85 18.33 21.56
N HIS A 293 -23.02 17.92 22.81
CA HIS A 293 -22.60 18.69 23.98
C HIS A 293 -21.20 18.30 24.50
N THR A 294 -20.48 17.44 23.78
CA THR A 294 -19.13 17.03 24.13
C THR A 294 -18.11 17.88 23.37
N GLY A 295 -17.37 18.74 24.09
CA GLY A 295 -16.22 19.47 23.55
C GLY A 295 -14.96 18.60 23.42
N GLY A 296 -14.11 18.89 22.44
CA GLY A 296 -12.86 18.15 22.15
C GLY A 296 -12.98 17.13 21.01
N ARG A 297 -11.89 16.39 20.73
CA ARG A 297 -11.82 15.38 19.65
C ARG A 297 -12.88 14.27 19.84
N LYS A 298 -13.80 14.14 18.89
CA LYS A 298 -14.85 13.10 18.87
C LYS A 298 -14.31 11.81 18.23
N GLN A 299 -13.29 11.23 18.86
CA GLN A 299 -12.72 9.94 18.49
C GLN A 299 -12.67 9.04 19.72
N TYR A 300 -12.83 7.73 19.54
CA TYR A 300 -13.00 6.78 20.63
C TYR A 300 -11.92 6.91 21.72
N GLY A 301 -10.67 7.19 21.35
CA GLY A 301 -9.55 7.38 22.30
C GLY A 301 -9.76 8.50 23.33
N TYR A 302 -10.40 9.61 22.93
CA TYR A 302 -10.55 10.83 23.73
C TYR A 302 -11.92 10.95 24.42
N LEU A 303 -12.88 10.08 24.07
CA LEU A 303 -14.16 10.05 24.75
C LEU A 303 -13.98 9.67 26.23
N LYS A 304 -14.75 10.34 27.10
CA LYS A 304 -14.83 9.97 28.52
C LYS A 304 -15.45 8.57 28.65
N ALA A 305 -15.11 7.85 29.72
CA ALA A 305 -15.54 6.47 29.95
C ALA A 305 -17.06 6.22 29.73
N PRO A 306 -17.98 7.11 30.14
CA PRO A 306 -19.42 6.89 29.88
C PRO A 306 -19.80 6.89 28.40
N LEU A 307 -19.12 7.66 27.54
CA LEU A 307 -19.38 7.67 26.09
C LEU A 307 -18.68 6.52 25.38
N LYS A 308 -17.50 6.10 25.85
CA LYS A 308 -16.83 4.88 25.37
C LYS A 308 -17.72 3.66 25.58
N ALA A 309 -18.38 3.55 26.73
CA ALA A 309 -19.30 2.46 27.01
C ALA A 309 -20.48 2.41 26.03
N VAL A 310 -21.07 3.57 25.66
CA VAL A 310 -22.15 3.64 24.66
C VAL A 310 -21.64 3.21 23.27
N VAL A 311 -20.45 3.66 22.87
CA VAL A 311 -19.84 3.25 21.59
C VAL A 311 -19.54 1.75 21.58
N ASP A 312 -19.00 1.21 22.68
CA ASP A 312 -18.75 -0.23 22.80
C ASP A 312 -20.05 -1.05 22.72
N GLU A 313 -21.12 -0.57 23.38
CA GLU A 313 -22.43 -1.19 23.33
C GLU A 313 -23.02 -1.18 21.91
N ILE A 314 -22.86 -0.08 21.16
CA ILE A 314 -23.26 -0.01 19.76
C ILE A 314 -22.47 -1.00 18.89
N VAL A 315 -21.16 -1.09 19.07
CA VAL A 315 -20.33 -2.05 18.32
C VAL A 315 -20.71 -3.49 18.63
N ASP A 316 -21.02 -3.81 19.89
CA ASP A 316 -21.47 -5.15 20.26
C ASP A 316 -22.90 -5.43 19.75
N GLU A 317 -23.76 -4.42 19.67
CA GLU A 317 -25.09 -4.55 19.04
C GLU A 317 -24.98 -4.74 17.52
N LEU A 318 -24.05 -4.05 16.84
CA LEU A 318 -23.75 -4.24 15.41
C LEU A 318 -23.29 -5.67 15.11
N THR A 319 -22.58 -6.28 16.06
CA THR A 319 -22.08 -7.66 15.91
C THR A 319 -23.20 -8.70 15.86
N LYS A 320 -24.45 -8.31 16.18
CA LYS A 320 -25.62 -9.20 16.04
C LYS A 320 -26.19 -9.23 14.62
N GLU A 321 -25.82 -8.27 13.78
CA GLU A 321 -26.26 -8.24 12.39
C GLU A 321 -25.58 -9.37 11.60
N PRO A 322 -26.33 -10.18 10.80
CA PRO A 322 -25.80 -11.43 10.25
C PRO A 322 -24.50 -11.30 9.45
N CYS A 323 -24.35 -10.23 8.65
CA CYS A 323 -23.14 -9.99 7.87
C CYS A 323 -21.93 -9.64 8.76
N VAL A 324 -22.10 -8.76 9.75
CA VAL A 324 -21.05 -8.36 10.69
C VAL A 324 -20.65 -9.55 11.58
N ALA A 325 -21.62 -10.34 12.04
CA ALA A 325 -21.38 -11.56 12.81
C ALA A 325 -20.54 -12.57 12.02
N ALA A 326 -20.91 -12.82 10.76
CA ALA A 326 -20.20 -13.75 9.88
C ALA A 326 -18.78 -13.26 9.55
N ALA A 327 -18.62 -11.98 9.23
CA ALA A 327 -17.33 -11.39 8.93
C ALA A 327 -16.41 -11.39 10.18
N TYR A 328 -16.96 -11.15 11.37
CA TYR A 328 -16.20 -11.21 12.61
C TYR A 328 -15.79 -12.64 12.97
N ALA A 329 -16.70 -13.62 12.80
CA ALA A 329 -16.40 -15.03 13.00
C ALA A 329 -15.24 -15.49 12.09
N LEU A 330 -15.29 -15.13 10.80
CA LEU A 330 -14.24 -15.45 9.84
C LEU A 330 -12.89 -14.84 10.23
N TRP A 331 -12.86 -13.56 10.61
CA TRP A 331 -11.62 -12.92 11.07
C TRP A 331 -11.03 -13.64 12.29
N TYR A 332 -11.89 -14.04 13.23
CA TYR A 332 -11.48 -14.73 14.44
C TYR A 332 -10.97 -16.14 14.14
N GLU A 333 -11.62 -16.87 13.23
CA GLU A 333 -11.17 -18.18 12.76
C GLU A 333 -9.78 -18.09 12.13
N LEU A 334 -9.55 -17.11 11.24
CA LEU A 334 -8.23 -16.88 10.64
C LEU A 334 -7.17 -16.52 11.70
N ARG A 335 -7.55 -15.77 12.74
CA ARG A 335 -6.68 -15.48 13.88
C ARG A 335 -6.36 -16.75 14.68
N GLU A 336 -7.35 -17.58 14.93
CA GLU A 336 -7.17 -18.86 15.62
C GLU A 336 -6.31 -19.81 14.80
N ASP A 337 -6.46 -19.87 13.49
CA ASP A 337 -5.64 -20.69 12.60
C ASP A 337 -4.17 -20.28 12.65
N VAL A 338 -3.88 -18.97 12.63
CA VAL A 338 -2.53 -18.46 12.86
C VAL A 338 -2.01 -18.90 14.23
N LEU A 339 -2.81 -18.79 15.29
CA LEU A 339 -2.38 -19.17 16.64
C LEU A 339 -2.19 -20.69 16.79
N ARG A 340 -3.02 -21.52 16.17
CA ARG A 340 -2.93 -23.00 16.20
C ARG A 340 -1.61 -23.51 15.62
N THR A 341 -0.93 -22.71 14.80
CA THR A 341 0.40 -23.09 14.29
C THR A 341 1.46 -23.17 15.40
N TYR A 342 1.31 -22.42 16.49
CA TYR A 342 2.33 -22.36 17.56
C TYR A 342 1.77 -22.25 18.99
N LYS A 343 0.47 -22.30 19.22
CA LYS A 343 -0.16 -22.32 20.54
C LYS A 343 -1.07 -23.53 20.68
N ASP A 344 -0.95 -24.19 21.83
CA ASP A 344 -1.79 -25.34 22.18
C ASP A 344 -3.13 -24.89 22.77
N ASP A 345 -3.13 -23.82 23.56
CA ASP A 345 -4.34 -23.19 24.10
C ASP A 345 -4.65 -21.87 23.38
N LEU A 346 -5.88 -21.74 22.90
CA LEU A 346 -6.37 -20.51 22.26
C LEU A 346 -6.93 -19.55 23.32
N PRO A 347 -6.65 -18.24 23.18
CA PRO A 347 -7.27 -17.25 24.05
C PRO A 347 -8.79 -17.20 23.81
N PRO A 348 -9.60 -16.86 24.83
CA PRO A 348 -11.04 -16.78 24.69
C PRO A 348 -11.45 -15.77 23.61
N ARG A 349 -12.58 -16.03 22.93
CA ARG A 349 -13.16 -15.08 21.99
C ARG A 349 -13.65 -13.83 22.72
N LEU A 350 -13.07 -12.67 22.44
CA LEU A 350 -13.54 -11.41 23.02
C LEU A 350 -14.65 -10.82 22.14
N PRO A 351 -15.55 -9.97 22.69
CA PRO A 351 -16.48 -9.17 21.90
C PRO A 351 -15.75 -8.25 20.91
N LEU A 352 -16.42 -7.86 19.81
CA LEU A 352 -15.85 -6.98 18.78
C LEU A 352 -15.39 -5.64 19.38
N SER A 353 -16.16 -5.09 20.33
CA SER A 353 -15.79 -3.87 21.04
C SER A 353 -14.49 -4.02 21.85
N GLN A 354 -14.11 -5.22 22.29
CA GLN A 354 -12.91 -5.40 23.11
C GLN A 354 -11.64 -5.69 22.29
N GLN A 355 -11.78 -5.88 20.98
CA GLN A 355 -10.65 -6.11 20.09
C GLN A 355 -9.94 -4.80 19.75
N LYS A 356 -8.63 -4.76 19.99
CA LYS A 356 -7.81 -3.58 19.74
C LYS A 356 -7.67 -3.30 18.24
N GLU A 357 -7.72 -4.36 17.44
CA GLU A 357 -7.61 -4.38 15.98
C GLU A 357 -8.80 -3.67 15.28
N PHE A 358 -9.93 -3.50 15.98
CA PHE A 358 -11.16 -2.90 15.44
C PHE A 358 -11.52 -1.53 16.06
N LYS A 359 -10.52 -0.78 16.56
CA LYS A 359 -10.71 0.64 16.98
C LYS A 359 -11.37 1.48 15.88
N ARG A 360 -11.17 1.15 14.59
CA ARG A 360 -11.78 1.84 13.44
C ARG A 360 -13.30 1.77 13.44
N ILE A 361 -13.90 0.61 13.74
CA ILE A 361 -15.36 0.45 13.79
C ILE A 361 -15.98 1.35 14.86
N LYS A 362 -15.31 1.47 16.02
CA LYS A 362 -15.72 2.40 17.08
C LYS A 362 -15.71 3.85 16.61
N ASN A 363 -14.72 4.24 15.81
CA ASN A 363 -14.66 5.58 15.23
C ASN A 363 -15.72 5.78 14.14
N ILE A 364 -16.03 4.75 13.34
CA ILE A 364 -17.14 4.81 12.35
C ILE A 364 -18.48 5.06 13.06
N VAL A 365 -18.76 4.34 14.16
CA VAL A 365 -19.96 4.58 15.00
C VAL A 365 -20.06 6.04 15.44
N ILE A 366 -18.93 6.64 15.85
CA ILE A 366 -18.88 8.04 16.29
C ILE A 366 -19.07 9.00 15.11
N GLU A 367 -18.41 8.74 13.96
CA GLU A 367 -18.56 9.52 12.72
C GLU A 367 -20.04 9.57 12.30
N GLU A 368 -20.71 8.42 12.28
CA GLU A 368 -22.11 8.32 11.89
C GLU A 368 -23.07 8.98 12.90
N ALA A 369 -22.80 8.83 14.21
CA ALA A 369 -23.58 9.51 15.25
C ALA A 369 -23.45 11.05 15.17
N VAL A 370 -22.26 11.56 14.80
CA VAL A 370 -22.07 13.01 14.56
C VAL A 370 -22.84 13.46 13.32
N THR A 371 -22.80 12.69 12.23
CA THR A 371 -23.55 12.98 10.99
C THR A 371 -25.05 13.01 11.24
N LEU A 372 -25.58 12.02 11.98
CA LEU A 372 -26.97 11.97 12.42
C LEU A 372 -27.34 13.22 13.24
N GLY A 373 -26.44 13.65 14.12
CA GLY A 373 -26.59 14.87 14.92
C GLY A 373 -26.64 16.16 14.10
N ALA A 374 -25.86 16.25 13.01
CA ALA A 374 -25.78 17.43 12.15
C ALA A 374 -26.94 17.57 11.15
N ARG A 375 -27.49 16.45 10.65
CA ARG A 375 -28.56 16.49 9.63
C ARG A 375 -29.94 16.87 10.17
N GLN A 376 -30.18 16.79 11.48
CA GLN A 376 -31.39 17.35 12.09
C GLN A 376 -31.47 18.90 11.96
N GLN A 377 -30.43 19.58 11.46
CA GLN A 377 -30.41 21.02 11.22
C GLN A 377 -30.88 21.47 9.82
N VAL A 378 -31.11 20.57 8.85
CA VAL A 378 -31.34 20.98 7.46
C VAL A 378 -32.77 20.69 7.00
N PHE A 379 -33.68 21.62 7.31
CA PHE A 379 -34.92 21.82 6.57
C PHE A 379 -35.17 23.32 6.39
N HIS A 380 -34.80 23.87 5.22
CA HIS A 380 -35.63 24.76 4.40
C HIS A 380 -35.00 24.95 2.99
N PRO A 381 -35.81 25.07 1.91
CA PRO A 381 -35.38 25.05 0.51
C PRO A 381 -35.27 26.45 -0.14
N ASP A 382 -34.72 26.46 -1.36
CA ASP A 382 -34.48 27.57 -2.33
C ASP A 382 -33.15 28.34 -2.12
N ASP A 383 -32.26 28.58 -3.09
CA ASP A 383 -32.45 28.88 -4.51
C ASP A 383 -31.24 28.46 -5.40
N GLN A 384 -31.49 28.38 -6.72
CA GLN A 384 -30.58 27.99 -7.81
C GLN A 384 -29.77 29.16 -8.44
N GLN A 385 -28.84 28.79 -9.34
CA GLN A 385 -28.13 29.57 -10.40
C GLN A 385 -26.76 30.17 -9.99
N ASP A 386 -25.68 30.17 -10.78
CA ASP A 386 -25.43 29.87 -12.20
C ASP A 386 -23.92 29.56 -12.44
N ARG A 387 -23.58 28.99 -13.61
CA ARG A 387 -22.21 28.60 -14.07
C ARG A 387 -21.37 29.75 -14.65
N VAL A 388 -20.03 29.67 -14.58
CA VAL A 388 -19.06 29.93 -15.68
C VAL A 388 -17.77 29.09 -15.46
N PRO A 389 -17.10 28.53 -16.51
CA PRO A 389 -16.06 27.51 -16.39
C PRO A 389 -14.63 28.09 -16.33
N VAL A 390 -13.69 27.32 -15.76
CA VAL A 390 -12.25 27.59 -15.81
C VAL A 390 -11.55 26.35 -16.35
N GLU A 391 -10.80 26.54 -17.44
CA GLU A 391 -9.77 25.63 -17.92
C GLU A 391 -8.64 25.55 -16.88
N ASP A 392 -8.15 24.35 -16.54
CA ASP A 392 -6.71 24.06 -16.58
C ASP A 392 -6.36 22.64 -16.07
N GLN A 393 -5.61 21.95 -16.93
CA GLN A 393 -4.41 21.15 -16.68
C GLN A 393 -4.31 20.38 -15.34
N GLU A 394 -4.41 19.05 -15.43
CA GLU A 394 -3.95 18.14 -14.37
C GLU A 394 -2.42 18.21 -14.24
N GLU A 395 -1.94 19.01 -13.30
CA GLU A 395 -0.54 19.09 -12.91
C GLU A 395 -0.28 18.33 -11.62
N ALA A 396 0.81 17.56 -11.64
CA ALA A 396 1.28 16.86 -10.45
C ALA A 396 1.63 17.89 -9.35
N PRO A 397 1.23 17.65 -8.08
CA PRO A 397 1.74 18.43 -6.97
C PRO A 397 3.28 18.37 -6.97
N LEU A 398 3.94 19.45 -6.55
CA LEU A 398 5.38 19.45 -6.28
C LEU A 398 5.73 18.14 -5.56
N PRO A 399 6.68 17.33 -6.06
CA PRO A 399 7.14 16.17 -5.31
C PRO A 399 7.53 16.65 -3.91
N GLU A 400 7.10 15.93 -2.87
CA GLU A 400 7.54 16.19 -1.49
C GLU A 400 9.06 16.01 -1.48
N ALA A 401 9.79 17.10 -1.77
CA ALA A 401 11.23 17.09 -1.76
C ALA A 401 11.67 16.68 -0.35
N PRO A 402 12.63 15.77 -0.19
CA PRO A 402 13.22 15.52 1.12
C PRO A 402 13.65 16.86 1.68
N GLN A 403 13.16 17.17 2.88
CA GLN A 403 13.38 18.45 3.57
C GLN A 403 14.83 18.85 3.34
N PRO A 404 15.12 20.06 2.82
CA PRO A 404 16.47 20.54 2.93
C PRO A 404 16.79 20.53 4.43
N ASP A 405 17.87 19.85 4.82
CA ASP A 405 18.49 20.06 6.13
C ASP A 405 19.07 21.49 6.11
N ASN A 406 18.18 22.48 6.11
CA ASN A 406 18.46 23.91 6.16
C ASN A 406 18.89 24.28 7.57
N ASP A 407 19.95 23.63 8.02
CA ASP A 407 20.79 24.01 9.14
C ASP A 407 21.53 25.32 8.89
N TRP A 408 21.46 25.85 7.66
CA TRP A 408 22.04 27.12 7.27
C TRP A 408 21.36 28.32 7.94
N ASN A 409 20.11 28.22 8.40
CA ASN A 409 19.39 29.38 8.95
C ASN A 409 19.46 29.54 10.48
N ASP A 410 20.38 28.84 11.15
CA ASP A 410 20.68 29.07 12.57
C ASP A 410 21.70 30.21 12.80
N PHE A 411 22.12 30.93 11.75
CA PHE A 411 23.07 32.05 11.88
C PHE A 411 22.46 33.32 12.51
N SER A 412 21.14 33.44 12.63
CA SER A 412 20.49 34.66 13.17
C SER A 412 20.09 34.61 14.64
N GLU A 413 20.14 33.45 15.31
CA GLU A 413 19.98 33.36 16.76
C GLU A 413 21.28 32.87 17.41
N SER A 414 22.17 33.83 17.69
CA SER A 414 23.11 33.65 18.81
C SER A 414 22.29 33.28 20.06
N PRO A 415 22.62 32.20 20.79
CA PRO A 415 21.98 31.95 22.07
C PRO A 415 22.19 33.19 22.97
N PRO A 416 21.17 33.66 23.72
CA PRO A 416 21.36 34.78 24.62
C PRO A 416 22.51 34.48 25.58
N ASP A 417 23.33 35.51 25.78
CA ASP A 417 24.56 35.54 26.56
C ASP A 417 24.52 34.66 27.81
N ASP A 418 25.59 33.89 28.02
CA ASP A 418 26.24 33.82 29.33
C ASP A 418 27.60 33.11 29.24
N VAL A 419 28.64 33.95 29.35
CA VAL A 419 30.02 33.78 29.84
C VAL A 419 30.86 32.58 29.36
N PRO A 420 32.04 32.81 28.74
CA PRO A 420 33.01 31.77 28.47
C PRO A 420 33.83 31.49 29.74
N ASP A 421 33.77 30.25 30.25
CA ASP A 421 34.77 29.81 31.22
C ASP A 421 35.74 28.82 30.58
N LYS A 422 37.00 29.24 30.52
CA LYS A 422 38.14 28.45 30.07
C LYS A 422 38.63 27.62 31.23
N THR A 423 38.77 26.31 31.07
CA THR A 423 39.98 25.54 31.45
C THR A 423 39.85 24.06 31.05
N VAL A 424 41.02 23.42 30.93
CA VAL A 424 41.35 22.29 30.04
C VAL A 424 41.23 20.90 30.72
N SER A 425 40.93 19.91 29.87
CA SER A 425 41.11 18.43 29.91
C SER A 425 40.52 17.55 31.03
N ALA A 426 39.48 16.82 30.64
CA ALA A 426 39.08 15.46 31.06
C ALA A 426 38.18 14.88 29.92
N PRO A 427 37.87 13.57 29.83
CA PRO A 427 37.32 12.97 28.60
C PRO A 427 36.03 13.70 28.17
N ALA A 428 35.98 14.07 26.88
CA ALA A 428 35.24 15.22 26.40
C ALA A 428 33.77 15.23 26.85
N LYS A 429 33.43 16.19 27.72
CA LYS A 429 32.05 16.46 28.15
C LYS A 429 31.23 16.83 26.91
N ALA A 430 30.16 16.08 26.64
CA ALA A 430 29.32 16.30 25.47
C ALA A 430 28.84 17.76 25.41
N GLN A 431 29.07 18.40 24.27
CA GLN A 431 28.78 19.81 24.03
C GLN A 431 28.01 20.00 22.71
N MET A 432 27.28 21.11 22.63
CA MET A 432 26.55 21.54 21.44
C MET A 432 26.77 23.05 21.28
N ASN A 433 27.91 23.40 20.70
CA ASN A 433 28.36 24.76 20.46
C ASN A 433 28.77 24.95 19.00
N TRP A 434 28.45 26.13 18.48
CA TRP A 434 28.92 26.62 17.20
C TRP A 434 30.33 27.17 17.37
N SER A 435 31.33 26.30 17.47
CA SER A 435 32.74 26.71 17.49
C SER A 435 33.15 27.33 16.16
N ASP A 436 34.20 28.14 16.15
CA ASP A 436 34.73 28.73 14.91
C ASP A 436 35.21 27.64 13.95
N GLU A 437 35.78 26.56 14.48
CA GLU A 437 36.17 25.37 13.73
C GLU A 437 34.97 24.63 13.14
N TYR A 438 33.86 24.47 13.88
CA TYR A 438 32.64 23.85 13.33
C TYR A 438 32.01 24.72 12.23
N ARG A 439 31.97 26.05 12.41
CA ARG A 439 31.52 26.99 11.37
C ARG A 439 32.41 26.96 10.14
N LEU A 440 33.72 26.82 10.32
CA LEU A 440 34.66 26.64 9.22
C LEU A 440 34.42 25.31 8.50
N ALA A 441 34.26 24.20 9.24
CA ALA A 441 33.95 22.88 8.68
C ALA A 441 32.70 22.91 7.80
N ARG A 442 31.63 23.57 8.28
CA ARG A 442 30.40 23.75 7.48
C ARG A 442 30.63 24.62 6.24
N ARG A 443 31.37 25.72 6.33
CA ARG A 443 31.71 26.53 5.15
C ARG A 443 32.48 25.72 4.11
N CYS A 444 33.43 24.89 4.53
CA CYS A 444 34.14 23.97 3.64
C CYS A 444 33.19 22.93 3.01
N LEU A 445 32.24 22.39 3.79
CA LEU A 445 31.30 21.37 3.33
C LEU A 445 30.35 21.88 2.25
N PHE A 446 29.92 23.12 2.32
CA PHE A 446 28.87 23.65 1.45
C PHE A 446 29.39 24.68 0.43
N GLY A 447 30.60 25.21 0.62
CA GLY A 447 31.12 26.32 -0.17
C GLY A 447 30.48 27.67 0.20
N GLY A 448 30.93 28.73 -0.46
CA GLY A 448 30.38 30.08 -0.36
C GLY A 448 30.50 30.84 -1.67
N LYS A 449 29.97 32.07 -1.74
CA LYS A 449 29.97 32.91 -2.96
C LYS A 449 31.35 33.03 -3.62
N ASP A 450 32.41 33.11 -2.81
CA ASP A 450 33.79 33.32 -3.27
C ASP A 450 34.74 32.15 -2.95
N GLN A 451 34.23 31.03 -2.40
CA GLN A 451 35.07 29.91 -1.97
C GLN A 451 34.44 28.57 -2.39
N PRO A 452 35.12 27.76 -3.22
CA PRO A 452 34.61 26.47 -3.65
C PRO A 452 34.54 25.48 -2.47
N GLN A 453 33.73 24.45 -2.64
CA GLN A 453 33.58 23.36 -1.68
C GLN A 453 34.92 22.63 -1.47
N ASP A 454 35.28 22.39 -0.21
CA ASP A 454 36.44 21.58 0.18
C ASP A 454 35.99 20.47 1.14
N LEU A 455 35.60 19.34 0.56
CA LEU A 455 35.02 18.21 1.28
C LEU A 455 36.03 17.50 2.18
N GLU A 456 37.31 17.45 1.81
CA GLU A 456 38.35 16.79 2.62
C GLU A 456 38.70 17.66 3.85
N GLN A 457 38.80 18.98 3.67
CA GLN A 457 38.98 19.89 4.80
C GLN A 457 37.77 19.87 5.74
N ALA A 458 36.55 19.86 5.19
CA ALA A 458 35.32 19.75 5.98
C ALA A 458 35.32 18.47 6.84
N PHE A 459 35.60 17.32 6.24
CA PHE A 459 35.62 16.03 6.94
C PHE A 459 36.63 16.05 8.09
N THR A 460 37.83 16.58 7.84
CA THR A 460 38.91 16.67 8.84
C THR A 460 38.50 17.54 10.02
N LEU A 461 37.93 18.71 9.76
CA LEU A 461 37.49 19.64 10.81
C LEU A 461 36.31 19.07 11.62
N PHE A 462 35.32 18.43 10.98
CA PHE A 462 34.26 17.75 11.69
C PHE A 462 34.78 16.60 12.55
N GLN A 463 35.77 15.84 12.09
CA GLN A 463 36.36 14.77 12.89
C GLN A 463 37.04 15.29 14.15
N GLN A 464 37.79 16.39 14.04
CA GLN A 464 38.43 17.06 15.18
C GLN A 464 37.39 17.58 16.18
N GLU A 465 36.33 18.24 15.71
CA GLU A 465 35.25 18.73 16.56
C GLU A 465 34.44 17.60 17.22
N ALA A 466 34.20 16.51 16.49
CA ALA A 466 33.53 15.33 17.01
C ALA A 466 34.37 14.66 18.12
N GLN A 467 35.70 14.62 18.00
CA GLN A 467 36.60 14.14 19.05
C GLN A 467 36.56 15.03 20.32
N LYS A 468 36.30 16.33 20.16
CA LYS A 468 36.05 17.27 21.27
C LYS A 468 34.66 17.13 21.88
N GLY A 469 33.85 16.15 21.46
CA GLY A 469 32.52 15.91 22.01
C GLY A 469 31.40 16.79 21.44
N ASN A 470 31.64 17.47 20.30
CA ASN A 470 30.62 18.32 19.66
C ASN A 470 29.56 17.47 18.94
N ALA A 471 28.33 17.47 19.45
CA ALA A 471 27.21 16.70 18.93
C ALA A 471 26.85 17.08 17.48
N LEU A 472 27.01 18.35 17.10
CA LEU A 472 26.69 18.84 15.75
C LEU A 472 27.69 18.29 14.73
N ALA A 473 28.97 18.27 15.08
CA ALA A 473 30.02 17.71 14.24
C ALA A 473 29.89 16.19 14.07
N MET A 474 29.51 15.47 15.13
CA MET A 474 29.22 14.03 15.04
C MET A 474 28.08 13.74 14.05
N HIS A 475 27.01 14.54 14.08
CA HIS A 475 25.89 14.43 13.14
C HIS A 475 26.33 14.70 11.69
N ASP A 476 27.02 15.82 11.44
CA ASP A 476 27.45 16.19 10.09
C ASP A 476 28.47 15.20 9.51
N LEU A 477 29.34 14.62 10.35
CA LEU A 477 30.26 13.57 9.92
C LEU A 477 29.52 12.27 9.58
N GLY A 478 28.47 11.92 10.33
CA GLY A 478 27.54 10.85 9.96
C GLY A 478 26.92 11.08 8.58
N ARG A 479 26.46 12.31 8.30
CA ARG A 479 25.90 12.68 6.99
C ARG A 479 26.92 12.54 5.87
N MET A 480 28.13 13.06 6.04
CA MET A 480 29.16 12.97 5.01
C MET A 480 29.48 11.52 4.62
N LEU A 481 29.46 10.60 5.58
CA LEU A 481 29.69 9.17 5.35
C LEU A 481 28.49 8.48 4.70
N ALA A 482 27.26 8.83 5.09
CA ALA A 482 26.04 8.29 4.51
C ALA A 482 25.87 8.71 3.04
N ASP A 483 26.15 9.99 2.75
CA ASP A 483 25.94 10.59 1.43
C ASP A 483 27.16 10.45 0.50
N GLY A 484 28.30 9.98 1.03
CA GLY A 484 29.55 9.86 0.25
C GLY A 484 30.16 11.21 -0.14
N LEU A 485 30.03 12.22 0.72
CA LEU A 485 30.55 13.56 0.45
C LEU A 485 32.06 13.60 0.69
N GLY A 486 32.82 13.65 -0.41
CA GLY A 486 34.29 13.66 -0.41
C GLY A 486 34.93 12.29 -0.20
N ARG A 487 34.14 11.24 0.03
CA ARG A 487 34.58 9.87 0.34
C ARG A 487 33.57 8.83 -0.16
N LYS A 488 33.93 7.54 -0.14
CA LYS A 488 32.99 6.46 -0.45
C LYS A 488 31.91 6.38 0.63
N ILE A 489 30.68 6.03 0.21
CA ILE A 489 29.56 5.77 1.11
C ILE A 489 29.94 4.68 2.12
N ASP A 490 29.74 4.97 3.41
CA ASP A 490 29.97 4.06 4.52
C ASP A 490 28.83 4.18 5.54
N MET A 491 27.78 3.40 5.32
CA MET A 491 26.57 3.41 6.14
C MET A 491 26.80 2.89 7.56
N GLN A 492 27.78 1.99 7.77
CA GLN A 492 28.10 1.48 9.10
C GLN A 492 28.81 2.55 9.93
N ALA A 493 29.82 3.20 9.36
CA ALA A 493 30.50 4.31 10.03
C ALA A 493 29.54 5.49 10.26
N ALA A 494 28.68 5.81 9.28
CA ALA A 494 27.64 6.81 9.44
C ALA A 494 26.73 6.50 10.63
N HIS A 495 26.22 5.27 10.73
CA HIS A 495 25.38 4.83 11.84
C HIS A 495 26.07 5.02 13.20
N VAL A 496 27.35 4.62 13.33
CA VAL A 496 28.13 4.82 14.56
C VAL A 496 28.23 6.30 14.94
N TRP A 497 28.46 7.18 13.97
CA TRP A 497 28.54 8.62 14.24
C TRP A 497 27.20 9.23 14.59
N TYR A 498 26.12 8.79 13.97
CA TYR A 498 24.77 9.19 14.37
C TYR A 498 24.40 8.71 15.77
N SER A 499 24.75 7.48 16.16
CA SER A 499 24.51 6.98 17.52
C SER A 499 25.28 7.79 18.56
N LYS A 500 26.53 8.17 18.25
CA LYS A 500 27.33 9.08 19.08
C LYS A 500 26.70 10.47 19.16
N ALA A 501 26.22 11.01 18.04
CA ALA A 501 25.53 12.29 18.00
C ALA A 501 24.26 12.27 18.88
N LEU A 502 23.43 11.23 18.77
CA LEU A 502 22.24 11.04 19.59
C LEU A 502 22.57 11.00 21.08
N ALA A 503 23.56 10.19 21.47
CA ALA A 503 24.02 10.11 22.85
C ALA A 503 24.55 11.46 23.37
N ALA A 504 25.27 12.21 22.53
CA ALA A 504 25.78 13.53 22.87
C ALA A 504 24.65 14.57 23.01
N PHE A 505 23.64 14.57 22.13
CA PHE A 505 22.46 15.43 22.26
C PHE A 505 21.68 15.13 23.54
N TYR A 506 21.54 13.86 23.92
CA TYR A 506 20.94 13.47 25.20
C TYR A 506 21.73 14.01 26.40
N ALA A 507 23.05 13.89 26.37
CA ALA A 507 23.90 14.40 27.43
C ALA A 507 23.84 15.93 27.55
N VAL A 508 23.66 16.64 26.42
CA VAL A 508 23.46 18.09 26.39
C VAL A 508 22.08 18.47 26.95
N GLU A 509 21.02 17.76 26.55
CA GLU A 509 19.65 18.01 27.02
C GLU A 509 19.53 17.82 28.54
N ARG A 510 20.13 16.77 29.09
CA ARG A 510 20.16 16.51 30.55
C ARG A 510 20.87 17.61 31.34
N GLN A 511 21.86 18.28 30.74
CA GLN A 511 22.56 19.40 31.38
C GLN A 511 21.74 20.68 31.33
N LYS A 512 21.15 20.99 30.17
CA LYS A 512 20.31 22.17 29.95
C LYS A 512 19.28 21.86 28.87
N LYS A 513 18.00 21.98 29.21
CA LYS A 513 16.85 21.70 28.31
C LYS A 513 16.73 22.73 27.19
N LYS A 514 17.57 22.61 26.15
CA LYS A 514 17.60 23.52 24.98
C LYS A 514 16.61 23.07 23.89
N ARG A 515 15.77 24.00 23.41
CA ARG A 515 14.79 23.75 22.34
C ARG A 515 15.42 23.12 21.07
N TYR A 516 16.61 23.57 20.69
CA TYR A 516 17.33 23.05 19.54
C TYR A 516 17.79 21.60 19.71
N ALA A 517 18.29 21.23 20.90
CA ALA A 517 18.74 19.87 21.18
C ALA A 517 17.56 18.89 21.14
N GLU A 518 16.41 19.27 21.69
CA GLU A 518 15.18 18.47 21.64
C GLU A 518 14.70 18.27 20.20
N TYR A 519 14.71 19.33 19.39
CA TYR A 519 14.41 19.23 17.96
C TYR A 519 15.35 18.28 17.23
N ARG A 520 16.66 18.37 17.50
CA ARG A 520 17.69 17.50 16.91
C ARG A 520 17.47 16.03 17.26
N ILE A 521 17.18 15.73 18.52
CA ILE A 521 16.84 14.37 18.96
C ILE A 521 15.60 13.88 18.20
N GLY A 522 14.56 14.70 18.09
CA GLY A 522 13.36 14.36 17.32
C GLY A 522 13.64 14.04 15.84
N LYS A 523 14.53 14.81 15.18
CA LYS A 523 14.95 14.56 13.79
C LYS A 523 15.71 13.23 13.65
N LEU A 524 16.59 12.90 14.59
CA LEU A 524 17.33 11.63 14.59
C LEU A 524 16.38 10.43 14.68
N TYR A 525 15.38 10.49 15.57
CA TYR A 525 14.34 9.46 15.68
C TYR A 525 13.45 9.37 14.45
N ALA A 526 13.00 10.52 13.91
CA ALA A 526 12.16 10.55 12.73
C ALA A 526 12.87 9.94 11.50
N ALA A 527 14.19 10.05 11.43
CA ALA A 527 15.00 9.54 10.33
C ALA A 527 15.64 8.16 10.60
N GLY A 528 15.57 7.64 11.83
CA GLY A 528 16.27 6.41 12.22
C GLY A 528 17.79 6.53 12.14
N LEU A 529 18.32 7.72 12.44
CA LEU A 529 19.76 7.98 12.34
C LEU A 529 20.42 7.63 13.68
N GLY A 530 21.22 6.55 13.68
CA GLY A 530 21.91 6.06 14.87
C GLY A 530 21.00 5.38 15.90
N CYS A 531 19.75 5.12 15.53
CA CYS A 531 18.70 4.44 16.29
C CYS A 531 17.68 3.82 15.32
N GLU A 532 16.76 2.99 15.82
CA GLU A 532 15.61 2.59 14.99
C GLU A 532 14.68 3.79 14.76
N GLN A 533 14.07 3.86 13.57
CA GLN A 533 13.13 4.92 13.25
C GLN A 533 11.89 4.80 14.16
N ASP A 534 11.61 5.86 14.91
CA ASP A 534 10.45 5.93 15.80
C ASP A 534 9.79 7.32 15.71
N TYR A 535 8.68 7.39 14.97
CA TYR A 535 7.90 8.63 14.85
C TYR A 535 7.19 9.03 16.14
N GLY A 536 6.91 8.08 17.04
CA GLY A 536 6.26 8.34 18.32
C GLY A 536 7.20 9.08 19.28
N ASP A 537 8.45 8.61 19.39
CA ASP A 537 9.48 9.33 20.14
C ASP A 537 9.88 10.63 19.44
N ALA A 538 9.95 10.66 18.10
CA ALA A 538 10.16 11.90 17.36
C ALA A 538 9.09 12.96 17.70
N ALA A 539 7.80 12.57 17.72
CA ALA A 539 6.71 13.46 18.07
C ALA A 539 6.81 13.98 19.51
N ARG A 540 7.22 13.15 20.47
CA ARG A 540 7.44 13.59 21.87
C ARG A 540 8.55 14.64 21.96
N TRP A 541 9.68 14.41 21.29
CA TRP A 541 10.79 15.36 21.28
C TRP A 541 10.47 16.65 20.54
N PHE A 542 9.77 16.56 19.41
CA PHE A 542 9.27 17.75 18.72
C PHE A 542 8.26 18.51 19.57
N GLN A 543 7.37 17.84 20.30
CA GLN A 543 6.42 18.50 21.21
C GLN A 543 7.15 19.29 22.30
N LEU A 544 8.17 18.70 22.96
CA LEU A 544 8.97 19.39 23.97
C LEU A 544 9.63 20.67 23.44
N SER A 545 10.13 20.63 22.21
CA SER A 545 10.75 21.76 21.53
C SER A 545 9.70 22.80 21.05
N ALA A 546 8.57 22.33 20.51
CA ALA A 546 7.48 23.15 20.02
C ALA A 546 6.75 23.91 21.13
N ASP A 547 6.62 23.31 22.33
CA ASP A 547 6.08 23.94 23.53
C ASP A 547 6.93 25.13 24.01
N LYS A 548 8.21 25.18 23.61
CA LYS A 548 9.12 26.31 23.81
C LYS A 548 9.13 27.30 22.65
N GLY A 549 8.14 27.20 21.76
CA GLY A 549 7.96 28.09 20.62
C GLY A 549 8.91 27.84 19.46
N TYR A 550 9.64 26.71 19.39
CA TYR A 550 10.62 26.52 18.33
C TYR A 550 9.97 26.24 16.97
N LYS A 551 10.03 27.20 16.05
CA LYS A 551 9.32 27.16 14.75
C LYS A 551 9.59 25.90 13.92
N TYR A 552 10.82 25.39 13.91
CA TYR A 552 11.16 24.18 13.15
C TYR A 552 10.54 22.91 13.77
N ALA A 553 10.49 22.82 15.10
CA ALA A 553 9.83 21.71 15.78
C ALA A 553 8.30 21.77 15.62
N GLN A 554 7.71 22.97 15.65
CA GLN A 554 6.28 23.16 15.34
C GLN A 554 5.96 22.67 13.93
N TYR A 555 6.75 23.05 12.93
CA TYR A 555 6.61 22.58 11.56
C TYR A 555 6.79 21.05 11.43
N SER A 556 7.84 20.48 12.03
CA SER A 556 8.07 19.03 11.98
C SER A 556 6.96 18.24 12.67
N LEU A 557 6.49 18.71 13.82
CA LEU A 557 5.38 18.09 14.55
C LEU A 557 4.06 18.20 13.78
N ALA A 558 3.79 19.35 13.14
CA ALA A 558 2.63 19.53 12.27
C ALA A 558 2.62 18.49 11.14
N GLY A 559 3.78 18.24 10.52
CA GLY A 559 3.92 17.19 9.50
C GLY A 559 3.61 15.79 10.00
N LEU A 560 3.96 15.46 11.25
CA LEU A 560 3.61 14.17 11.86
C LEU A 560 2.10 14.05 12.11
N PHE A 561 1.45 15.13 12.59
CA PHE A 561 -0.01 15.16 12.76
C PHE A 561 -0.76 15.09 11.43
N ARG A 562 -0.30 15.77 10.38
CA ARG A 562 -0.90 15.70 9.04
C ARG A 562 -0.87 14.28 8.47
N ARG A 563 0.23 13.55 8.68
CA ARG A 563 0.42 12.20 8.12
C ARG A 563 0.01 11.06 9.05
N GLY A 564 -0.34 11.34 10.30
CA GLY A 564 -0.61 10.32 11.31
C GLY A 564 0.59 9.42 11.61
N GLN A 565 1.81 9.96 11.52
CA GLN A 565 3.06 9.23 11.75
C GLN A 565 3.49 9.35 13.22
N GLY A 566 3.42 8.26 13.99
CA GLY A 566 3.78 8.26 15.42
C GLY A 566 2.76 8.96 16.33
N VAL A 567 1.80 9.68 15.74
CA VAL A 567 0.65 10.33 16.38
C VAL A 567 -0.60 10.02 15.57
N GLU A 568 -1.78 10.13 16.18
CA GLU A 568 -3.05 10.03 15.45
C GLU A 568 -3.17 11.23 14.50
N GLN A 569 -3.62 10.98 13.26
CA GLN A 569 -3.79 12.04 12.27
C GLN A 569 -4.75 13.12 12.81
N ASP A 570 -4.31 14.37 12.78
CA ASP A 570 -5.13 15.53 13.14
C ASP A 570 -4.70 16.75 12.32
N ASP A 571 -5.45 17.02 11.27
CA ASP A 571 -5.22 18.14 10.36
C ASP A 571 -5.50 19.50 11.02
N ALA A 572 -6.42 19.60 11.99
CA ALA A 572 -6.66 20.84 12.71
C ALA A 572 -5.47 21.19 13.63
N ARG A 573 -4.91 20.19 14.32
CA ARG A 573 -3.70 20.38 15.12
C ARG A 573 -2.47 20.68 14.24
N ALA A 574 -2.37 20.06 13.07
CA ALA A 574 -1.34 20.40 12.10
C ALA A 574 -1.48 21.85 11.64
N LEU A 575 -2.69 22.33 11.34
CA LEU A 575 -2.97 23.71 10.94
C LEU A 575 -2.52 24.71 12.02
N GLU A 576 -2.85 24.45 13.29
CA GLU A 576 -2.43 25.27 14.43
C GLU A 576 -0.89 25.37 14.54
N LEU A 577 -0.20 24.23 14.45
CA LEU A 577 1.26 24.18 14.57
C LEU A 577 1.96 24.80 13.35
N TYR A 578 1.44 24.60 12.14
CA TYR A 578 1.94 25.30 10.96
C TYR A 578 1.71 26.81 11.07
N THR A 579 0.56 27.25 11.60
CA THR A 579 0.28 28.67 11.83
C THR A 579 1.26 29.27 12.84
N ALA A 580 1.50 28.59 13.97
CA ALA A 580 2.47 29.04 14.97
C ALA A 580 3.92 29.13 14.42
N SER A 581 4.28 28.24 13.49
CA SER A 581 5.57 28.25 12.81
C SER A 581 5.66 29.38 11.76
N ALA A 582 4.61 29.56 10.96
CA ALA A 582 4.53 30.57 9.91
C ALA A 582 4.51 32.00 10.48
N GLN A 583 3.88 32.22 11.64
CA GLN A 583 3.90 33.49 12.38
C GLN A 583 5.31 33.91 12.87
N GLN A 584 6.28 33.00 12.83
CA GLN A 584 7.70 33.26 13.09
C GLN A 584 8.53 33.32 11.80
N ASP A 585 7.86 33.72 10.71
CA ASP A 585 8.43 33.88 9.36
C ASP A 585 9.11 32.60 8.85
N PHE A 586 8.50 31.44 9.09
CA PHE A 586 8.97 30.19 8.52
C PHE A 586 8.24 29.89 7.19
N PRO A 587 8.89 30.10 6.02
CA PRO A 587 8.19 30.08 4.73
C PRO A 587 7.67 28.70 4.34
N TYR A 588 8.32 27.61 4.79
CA TYR A 588 7.82 26.26 4.54
C TYR A 588 6.50 25.97 5.27
N ALA A 589 6.30 26.53 6.48
CA ALA A 589 5.02 26.40 7.17
C ALA A 589 3.95 27.25 6.49
N ALA A 590 4.27 28.48 6.07
CA ALA A 590 3.36 29.32 5.29
C ALA A 590 2.94 28.63 3.98
N TYR A 591 3.87 27.95 3.30
CA TYR A 591 3.58 27.19 2.09
C TYR A 591 2.60 26.03 2.36
N GLU A 592 2.79 25.28 3.45
CA GLU A 592 1.85 24.21 3.83
C GLU A 592 0.47 24.77 4.23
N LEU A 593 0.40 25.94 4.88
CA LEU A 593 -0.88 26.62 5.16
C LEU A 593 -1.61 27.01 3.88
N GLY A 594 -0.91 27.54 2.88
CA GLY A 594 -1.48 27.82 1.57
C GLY A 594 -2.16 26.59 0.96
N LYS A 595 -1.49 25.42 1.04
CA LYS A 595 -2.08 24.15 0.59
C LYS A 595 -3.30 23.75 1.42
N MET A 596 -3.23 23.88 2.74
CA MET A 596 -4.32 23.50 3.63
C MET A 596 -5.59 24.34 3.41
N TYR A 597 -5.47 25.66 3.26
CA TYR A 597 -6.60 26.53 2.95
C TYR A 597 -7.16 26.34 1.53
N ARG A 598 -6.30 26.06 0.55
CA ARG A 598 -6.74 25.72 -0.82
C ARG A 598 -7.59 24.44 -0.82
N ASP A 599 -7.11 23.41 -0.11
CA ASP A 599 -7.69 22.07 -0.17
C ASP A 599 -8.79 21.86 0.89
N GLY A 600 -8.90 22.75 1.90
CA GLY A 600 -9.82 22.63 3.02
C GLY A 600 -9.41 21.52 3.99
N ILE A 601 -8.11 21.38 4.22
CA ILE A 601 -7.54 20.34 5.10
C ILE A 601 -7.38 20.93 6.50
N GLY A 602 -8.17 20.45 7.46
CA GLY A 602 -8.17 20.98 8.83
C GLY A 602 -8.85 22.34 8.99
N CYS A 603 -9.37 22.93 7.90
CA CYS A 603 -10.12 24.18 7.85
C CYS A 603 -11.14 24.18 6.70
N GLU A 604 -12.01 25.20 6.65
CA GLU A 604 -12.81 25.45 5.45
C GLU A 604 -11.94 25.95 4.30
N LYS A 605 -12.35 25.67 3.06
CA LYS A 605 -11.64 26.17 1.88
C LYS A 605 -11.71 27.68 1.84
N ASP A 606 -10.56 28.31 1.74
CA ASP A 606 -10.43 29.77 1.69
C ASP A 606 -9.33 30.13 0.68
N ALA A 607 -9.76 30.60 -0.50
CA ALA A 607 -8.85 30.96 -1.57
C ALA A 607 -8.04 32.23 -1.24
N GLU A 608 -8.61 33.17 -0.49
CA GLU A 608 -7.94 34.43 -0.14
C GLU A 608 -6.87 34.19 0.93
N ALA A 609 -7.20 33.46 1.99
CA ALA A 609 -6.24 33.05 3.01
C ALA A 609 -5.13 32.17 2.40
N SER A 610 -5.49 31.23 1.52
CA SER A 610 -4.52 30.41 0.77
C SER A 610 -3.51 31.27 0.03
N GLU A 611 -3.98 32.23 -0.77
CA GLU A 611 -3.13 33.12 -1.57
C GLU A 611 -2.27 34.03 -0.69
N GLN A 612 -2.80 34.53 0.43
CA GLN A 612 -2.03 35.32 1.38
C GLN A 612 -0.86 34.52 1.97
N TRP A 613 -1.11 33.28 2.41
CA TRP A 613 -0.05 32.41 2.94
C TRP A 613 0.97 32.03 1.88
N TYR A 614 0.56 31.78 0.64
CA TYR A 614 1.50 31.55 -0.46
C TYR A 614 2.36 32.77 -0.77
N ARG A 615 1.81 33.99 -0.72
CA ARG A 615 2.60 35.23 -0.88
C ARG A 615 3.65 35.39 0.21
N GLN A 616 3.27 35.11 1.46
CA GLN A 616 4.22 35.14 2.57
C GLN A 616 5.30 34.06 2.41
N ALA A 617 4.93 32.85 1.96
CA ALA A 617 5.89 31.80 1.66
C ALA A 617 6.87 32.21 0.55
N PHE A 618 6.36 32.78 -0.54
CA PHE A 618 7.18 33.25 -1.67
C PHE A 618 8.19 34.32 -1.25
N ALA A 619 7.73 35.34 -0.53
CA ALA A 619 8.59 36.39 0.02
C ALA A 619 9.67 35.81 0.95
N GLY A 620 9.28 34.94 1.88
CA GLY A 620 10.23 34.31 2.79
C GLY A 620 11.20 33.35 2.10
N PHE A 621 10.81 32.69 0.99
CA PHE A 621 11.75 31.88 0.19
C PHE A 621 12.78 32.76 -0.53
N LEU A 622 12.38 33.92 -1.06
CA LEU A 622 13.33 34.88 -1.66
C LEU A 622 14.30 35.45 -0.62
N GLU A 623 13.85 35.72 0.60
CA GLU A 623 14.73 36.13 1.71
C GLU A 623 15.69 35.02 2.12
N LEU A 624 15.20 33.78 2.19
CA LEU A 624 16.00 32.61 2.51
C LEU A 624 17.10 32.38 1.46
N GLU A 625 16.81 32.61 0.18
CA GLU A 625 17.75 32.46 -0.93
C GLU A 625 18.91 33.47 -0.87
N GLN A 626 18.71 34.64 -0.26
CA GLN A 626 19.80 35.60 -0.03
C GLN A 626 20.84 35.06 0.97
N GLN A 627 20.44 34.12 1.81
CA GLN A 627 21.24 33.56 2.91
C GLN A 627 21.81 32.19 2.57
N SER A 628 21.04 31.38 1.83
CA SER A 628 21.38 30.00 1.47
C SER A 628 20.99 29.73 0.02
N HIS A 629 22.00 29.61 -0.85
CA HIS A 629 21.81 29.30 -2.27
C HIS A 629 21.59 27.79 -2.49
N ASP A 630 20.41 27.30 -2.11
CA ASP A 630 20.04 25.88 -2.14
C ASP A 630 19.26 25.52 -3.42
N ASP A 631 19.59 24.38 -4.02
CA ASP A 631 19.04 23.95 -5.31
C ASP A 631 17.53 23.66 -5.24
N LYS A 632 17.05 23.09 -4.12
CA LYS A 632 15.62 22.80 -3.90
C LYS A 632 14.82 24.08 -3.64
N LEU A 633 15.43 25.05 -2.97
CA LEU A 633 14.83 26.37 -2.75
C LEU A 633 14.65 27.11 -4.07
N GLN A 634 15.71 27.21 -4.88
CA GLN A 634 15.67 27.83 -6.20
C GLN A 634 14.63 27.16 -7.10
N TYR A 635 14.59 25.82 -7.12
CA TYR A 635 13.55 25.08 -7.83
C TYR A 635 12.14 25.43 -7.36
N ARG A 636 11.92 25.56 -6.04
CA ARG A 636 10.61 25.92 -5.48
C ARG A 636 10.17 27.32 -5.89
N ILE A 637 11.09 28.30 -5.86
CA ILE A 637 10.82 29.67 -6.31
C ILE A 637 10.43 29.66 -7.80
N GLY A 638 11.21 28.96 -8.64
CA GLY A 638 10.91 28.80 -10.06
C GLY A 638 9.54 28.13 -10.30
N TRP A 639 9.19 27.10 -9.53
CA TRP A 639 7.87 26.46 -9.61
C TRP A 639 6.74 27.43 -9.22
N MET A 640 6.90 28.18 -8.13
CA MET A 640 5.88 29.15 -7.71
C MET A 640 5.65 30.23 -8.77
N LEU A 641 6.70 30.70 -9.45
CA LEU A 641 6.61 31.64 -10.57
C LEU A 641 5.96 31.02 -11.81
N LEU A 642 6.31 29.78 -12.16
CA LEU A 642 5.73 29.09 -13.31
C LEU A 642 4.22 28.94 -13.17
N HIS A 643 3.75 28.58 -11.97
CA HIS A 643 2.33 28.29 -11.72
C HIS A 643 1.56 29.49 -11.14
N GLY A 644 2.22 30.58 -10.80
CA GLY A 644 1.59 31.77 -10.21
C GLY A 644 1.02 31.51 -8.81
N VAL A 645 1.74 30.75 -7.98
CA VAL A 645 1.31 30.40 -6.62
C VAL A 645 1.92 31.39 -5.65
N GLY A 646 1.11 32.29 -5.07
CA GLY A 646 1.61 33.36 -4.20
C GLY A 646 2.39 34.46 -4.93
N THR A 647 2.32 34.48 -6.26
CA THR A 647 2.97 35.44 -7.16
C THR A 647 2.21 35.44 -8.50
N GLY A 648 2.47 36.42 -9.36
CA GLY A 648 2.00 36.35 -10.75
C GLY A 648 2.72 35.25 -11.53
N LYS A 649 2.06 34.66 -12.55
CA LYS A 649 2.74 33.75 -13.48
C LYS A 649 3.84 34.50 -14.22
N ASP A 650 5.07 33.99 -14.15
CA ASP A 650 6.23 34.53 -14.85
C ASP A 650 7.14 33.38 -15.29
N GLU A 651 6.93 32.92 -16.53
CA GLU A 651 7.68 31.81 -17.11
C GLU A 651 9.15 32.15 -17.35
N ALA A 652 9.46 33.42 -17.65
CA ALA A 652 10.83 33.86 -17.92
C ALA A 652 11.66 33.82 -16.63
N ALA A 653 11.14 34.42 -15.55
CA ALA A 653 11.78 34.36 -14.25
C ALA A 653 11.86 32.91 -13.73
N ALA A 654 10.82 32.10 -13.92
CA ALA A 654 10.83 30.69 -13.55
C ALA A 654 11.97 29.93 -14.23
N ARG A 655 12.18 30.16 -15.54
CA ARG A 655 13.28 29.57 -16.31
C ARG A 655 14.64 29.94 -15.73
N GLU A 656 14.87 31.20 -15.40
CA GLU A 656 16.13 31.65 -14.78
C GLU A 656 16.41 30.92 -13.46
N TRP A 657 15.41 30.79 -12.60
CA TRP A 657 15.54 30.04 -11.33
C TRP A 657 15.81 28.55 -11.55
N PHE A 658 15.14 27.92 -12.53
CA PHE A 658 15.45 26.54 -12.87
C PHE A 658 16.86 26.38 -13.46
N GLU A 659 17.36 27.34 -14.22
CA GLU A 659 18.75 27.32 -14.71
C GLU A 659 19.76 27.41 -13.57
N GLN A 660 19.48 28.22 -12.55
CA GLN A 660 20.31 28.29 -11.34
C GLN A 660 20.29 26.96 -10.58
N ALA A 661 19.11 26.40 -10.29
CA ALA A 661 18.97 25.12 -9.61
C ALA A 661 19.61 23.96 -10.41
N SER A 662 19.48 23.99 -11.74
CA SER A 662 20.07 22.99 -12.65
C SER A 662 21.61 23.01 -12.61
N LYS A 663 22.24 24.19 -12.47
CA LYS A 663 23.70 24.32 -12.30
C LYS A 663 24.19 23.69 -11.00
N LEU A 664 23.35 23.68 -9.96
CA LEU A 664 23.62 22.98 -8.69
C LEU A 664 23.28 21.48 -8.75
N GLY A 665 22.84 20.97 -9.91
CA GLY A 665 22.56 19.55 -10.13
C GLY A 665 21.14 19.11 -9.81
N ASN A 666 20.19 20.03 -9.62
CA ASN A 666 18.80 19.68 -9.31
C ASN A 666 18.12 18.95 -10.49
N PRO A 667 17.73 17.67 -10.36
CA PRO A 667 17.13 16.92 -11.46
C PRO A 667 15.73 17.43 -11.81
N HIS A 668 14.97 17.92 -10.84
CA HIS A 668 13.62 18.45 -11.09
C HIS A 668 13.66 19.74 -11.92
N ALA A 669 14.63 20.62 -11.67
CA ALA A 669 14.86 21.82 -12.46
C ALA A 669 15.32 21.48 -13.89
N GLN A 670 16.23 20.52 -14.03
CA GLN A 670 16.67 19.99 -15.35
C GLN A 670 15.48 19.46 -16.16
N TYR A 671 14.58 18.70 -15.53
CA TYR A 671 13.35 18.23 -16.17
C TYR A 671 12.40 19.37 -16.56
N GLN A 672 12.19 20.36 -15.70
CA GLN A 672 11.32 21.51 -16.02
C GLN A 672 11.87 22.31 -17.20
N LEU A 673 13.17 22.61 -17.21
CA LEU A 673 13.83 23.29 -18.34
C LEU A 673 13.68 22.50 -19.64
N ALA A 674 13.94 21.19 -19.59
CA ALA A 674 13.78 20.34 -20.76
C ALA A 674 12.34 20.39 -21.28
N ARG A 675 11.35 20.32 -20.39
CA ARG A 675 9.92 20.38 -20.73
C ARG A 675 9.52 21.73 -21.34
N MET A 676 10.03 22.84 -20.81
CA MET A 676 9.81 24.17 -21.38
C MET A 676 10.38 24.27 -22.80
N ILE A 677 11.59 23.77 -23.03
CA ILE A 677 12.23 23.78 -24.36
C ILE A 677 11.48 22.88 -25.35
N PHE A 678 11.10 21.65 -24.96
CA PHE A 678 10.38 20.73 -25.86
C PHE A 678 8.97 21.20 -26.22
N ASN A 679 8.34 22.00 -25.35
CA ASN A 679 7.00 22.55 -25.59
C ASN A 679 7.03 23.88 -26.37
N ASP A 680 8.17 24.56 -26.42
CA ASP A 680 8.35 25.82 -27.15
C ASP A 680 8.59 25.53 -28.65
N PRO A 681 7.65 25.89 -29.55
CA PRO A 681 7.80 25.67 -30.99
C PRO A 681 8.95 26.46 -31.63
N SER A 682 9.50 27.45 -30.92
CA SER A 682 10.60 28.31 -31.38
C SER A 682 12.00 27.83 -30.99
N SER A 683 12.08 26.72 -30.22
CA SER A 683 13.35 26.13 -29.77
C SER A 683 14.25 25.70 -30.93
N THR A 684 15.55 26.04 -30.86
CA THR A 684 16.53 25.62 -31.86
C THR A 684 16.91 24.14 -31.69
N PRO A 685 17.47 23.48 -32.73
CA PRO A 685 17.99 22.12 -32.62
C PRO A 685 19.04 21.97 -31.51
N GLU A 686 19.89 22.98 -31.31
CA GLU A 686 20.91 22.98 -30.26
C GLU A 686 20.29 23.03 -28.86
N GLN A 687 19.27 23.87 -28.66
CA GLN A 687 18.52 23.94 -27.40
C GLN A 687 17.79 22.61 -27.12
N THR A 688 17.23 22.00 -28.16
CA THR A 688 16.54 20.70 -28.08
C THR A 688 17.51 19.58 -27.71
N ALA A 689 18.73 19.59 -28.27
CA ALA A 689 19.78 18.64 -27.91
C ALA A 689 20.25 18.82 -26.45
N GLN A 690 20.39 20.07 -25.99
CA GLN A 690 20.72 20.38 -24.60
C GLN A 690 19.60 19.94 -23.63
N ALA A 691 18.34 20.16 -23.99
CA ALA A 691 17.18 19.70 -23.24
C ALA A 691 17.16 18.17 -23.11
N LEU A 692 17.50 17.44 -24.17
CA LEU A 692 17.63 15.99 -24.14
C LEU A 692 18.75 15.53 -23.20
N GLU A 693 19.89 16.23 -23.18
CA GLU A 693 20.99 15.93 -22.26
C GLU A 693 20.57 16.12 -20.80
N TRP A 694 19.93 17.25 -20.47
CA TRP A 694 19.39 17.51 -19.12
C TRP A 694 18.34 16.49 -18.73
N LEU A 695 17.43 16.14 -19.63
CA LEU A 695 16.40 15.13 -19.38
C LEU A 695 17.01 13.74 -19.14
N THR A 696 18.07 13.39 -19.86
CA THR A 696 18.81 12.14 -19.69
C THR A 696 19.48 12.10 -18.32
N LYS A 697 20.18 13.17 -17.92
CA LYS A 697 20.80 13.29 -16.60
C LYS A 697 19.76 13.18 -15.48
N ALA A 698 18.61 13.85 -15.62
CA ALA A 698 17.53 13.77 -14.65
C ALA A 698 16.92 12.36 -14.54
N ALA A 699 16.79 11.66 -15.68
CA ALA A 699 16.31 10.27 -15.72
C ALA A 699 17.31 9.28 -15.10
N GLU A 700 18.61 9.47 -15.34
CA GLU A 700 19.71 8.69 -14.74
C GLU A 700 19.84 8.94 -13.23
N ALA A 701 19.61 10.18 -12.79
CA ALA A 701 19.47 10.53 -11.37
C ALA A 701 18.20 9.93 -10.72
N GLY A 702 17.37 9.23 -11.51
CA GLY A 702 16.25 8.48 -11.02
C GLY A 702 14.95 9.28 -10.91
N GLN A 703 14.84 10.46 -11.51
CA GLN A 703 13.58 11.18 -11.52
C GLN A 703 12.56 10.46 -12.43
N ASP A 704 11.47 9.99 -11.84
CA ASP A 704 10.42 9.19 -12.49
C ASP A 704 9.74 9.96 -13.65
N CYS A 705 9.47 11.25 -13.46
CA CYS A 705 8.87 12.10 -14.49
C CYS A 705 9.80 12.31 -15.69
N ALA A 706 11.12 12.40 -15.45
CA ALA A 706 12.12 12.49 -16.50
C ALA A 706 12.26 11.16 -17.25
N GLN A 707 12.27 10.04 -16.52
CA GLN A 707 12.25 8.69 -17.11
C GLN A 707 11.01 8.49 -18.00
N TYR A 708 9.83 8.90 -17.53
CA TYR A 708 8.60 8.86 -18.32
C TYR A 708 8.69 9.74 -19.58
N ALA A 709 9.12 11.00 -19.45
CA ALA A 709 9.22 11.91 -20.59
C ALA A 709 10.26 11.43 -21.63
N LEU A 710 11.43 10.96 -21.17
CA LEU A 710 12.45 10.39 -22.05
C LEU A 710 11.96 9.11 -22.73
N GLY A 711 11.20 8.28 -22.02
CA GLY A 711 10.55 7.10 -22.59
C GLY A 711 9.57 7.45 -23.72
N LYS A 712 8.81 8.55 -23.59
CA LYS A 712 7.96 9.06 -24.68
C LYS A 712 8.79 9.50 -25.89
N ILE A 713 9.90 10.20 -25.66
CA ILE A 713 10.80 10.66 -26.73
C ILE A 713 11.35 9.46 -27.53
N TYR A 714 11.84 8.41 -26.86
CA TYR A 714 12.31 7.20 -27.54
C TYR A 714 11.18 6.42 -28.23
N ARG A 715 9.97 6.41 -27.65
CA ARG A 715 8.80 5.77 -28.27
C ARG A 715 8.41 6.46 -29.59
N ASP A 716 8.44 7.78 -29.60
CA ASP A 716 7.95 8.61 -30.70
C ASP A 716 9.06 8.96 -31.71
N GLY A 717 10.34 8.79 -31.35
CA GLY A 717 11.48 9.15 -32.19
C GLY A 717 11.71 10.66 -32.32
N GLN A 718 11.38 11.44 -31.28
CA GLN A 718 11.48 12.91 -31.31
C GLN A 718 12.91 13.38 -31.03
N GLY A 719 13.66 13.74 -32.06
CA GLY A 719 15.07 14.20 -31.90
C GLY A 719 16.07 13.09 -31.56
N VAL A 720 15.61 11.84 -31.47
CA VAL A 720 16.41 10.62 -31.31
C VAL A 720 15.87 9.52 -32.22
N GLU A 721 16.69 8.50 -32.48
CA GLU A 721 16.20 7.30 -33.16
C GLU A 721 15.12 6.60 -32.32
N LYS A 722 14.02 6.22 -32.97
CA LYS A 722 12.91 5.50 -32.32
C LYS A 722 13.42 4.18 -31.75
N ASP A 723 13.28 4.00 -30.44
CA ASP A 723 13.72 2.81 -29.70
C ASP A 723 12.65 2.39 -28.69
N ILE A 724 11.82 1.43 -29.07
CA ILE A 724 10.73 0.92 -28.23
C ILE A 724 11.26 0.18 -27.01
N GLN A 725 12.41 -0.50 -27.10
CA GLN A 725 12.97 -1.25 -25.98
C GLN A 725 13.50 -0.30 -24.89
N LYS A 726 14.19 0.78 -25.28
CA LYS A 726 14.56 1.84 -24.34
C LYS A 726 13.33 2.52 -23.73
N ALA A 727 12.30 2.79 -24.53
CA ALA A 727 11.05 3.34 -24.01
C ALA A 727 10.41 2.43 -22.95
N VAL A 728 10.35 1.11 -23.20
CA VAL A 728 9.85 0.12 -22.22
C VAL A 728 10.70 0.11 -20.95
N ALA A 729 12.03 0.13 -21.08
CA ALA A 729 12.93 0.15 -19.92
C ALA A 729 12.71 1.41 -19.06
N LEU A 730 12.67 2.59 -19.68
CA LEU A 730 12.45 3.87 -19.01
C LEU A 730 11.07 3.96 -18.37
N PHE A 731 10.01 3.54 -19.07
CA PHE A 731 8.67 3.49 -18.47
C PHE A 731 8.60 2.49 -17.32
N THR A 732 9.33 1.37 -17.39
CA THR A 732 9.35 0.38 -16.29
C THR A 732 10.04 0.97 -15.06
N LEU A 733 11.19 1.64 -15.23
CA LEU A 733 11.87 2.34 -14.14
C LEU A 733 10.95 3.37 -13.47
N ALA A 734 10.27 4.21 -14.26
CA ALA A 734 9.31 5.19 -13.74
C ALA A 734 8.13 4.51 -13.04
N ALA A 735 7.55 3.46 -13.63
CA ALA A 735 6.42 2.74 -13.07
C ALA A 735 6.78 2.04 -11.75
N THR A 736 7.99 1.50 -11.59
CA THR A 736 8.45 0.91 -10.30
C THR A 736 8.56 1.93 -9.17
N LYS A 737 8.58 3.22 -9.50
CA LYS A 737 8.48 4.36 -8.56
C LYS A 737 7.06 4.91 -8.46
N GLU A 738 6.06 4.09 -8.77
CA GLU A 738 4.64 4.43 -8.73
C GLU A 738 4.20 5.53 -9.71
N ASN A 739 4.98 5.78 -10.78
CA ASN A 739 4.54 6.70 -11.83
C ASN A 739 3.40 6.08 -12.66
N SER A 740 2.17 6.53 -12.37
CA SER A 740 0.95 5.97 -12.94
C SER A 740 0.82 6.21 -14.45
N PHE A 741 1.39 7.30 -14.97
CA PHE A 741 1.39 7.61 -16.41
C PHE A 741 2.34 6.71 -17.20
N ALA A 742 3.49 6.35 -16.62
CA ALA A 742 4.43 5.40 -17.20
C ALA A 742 3.84 3.98 -17.24
N ALA A 743 3.22 3.55 -16.15
CA ALA A 743 2.48 2.28 -16.10
C ALA A 743 1.35 2.25 -17.14
N PHE A 744 0.59 3.34 -17.28
CA PHE A 744 -0.44 3.47 -18.31
C PHE A 744 0.14 3.41 -19.74
N ALA A 745 1.28 4.06 -19.98
CA ALA A 745 1.97 4.03 -21.27
C ALA A 745 2.47 2.63 -21.64
N LEU A 746 3.02 1.87 -20.68
CA LEU A 746 3.36 0.46 -20.87
C LEU A 746 2.13 -0.36 -21.23
N GLY A 747 1.04 -0.19 -20.48
CA GLY A 747 -0.22 -0.86 -20.75
C GLY A 747 -0.72 -0.63 -22.18
N LYS A 748 -0.65 0.62 -22.67
CA LYS A 748 -0.98 0.95 -24.05
C LYS A 748 -0.03 0.34 -25.07
N LEU A 749 1.28 0.36 -24.82
CA LEU A 749 2.28 -0.21 -25.71
C LEU A 749 2.08 -1.71 -25.91
N TYR A 750 1.89 -2.47 -24.84
CA TYR A 750 1.63 -3.91 -24.91
C TYR A 750 0.29 -4.25 -25.58
N LEU A 751 -0.74 -3.39 -25.47
CA LEU A 751 -2.02 -3.58 -26.18
C LEU A 751 -1.90 -3.36 -27.69
N ALA A 752 -1.15 -2.32 -28.09
CA ALA A 752 -0.97 -1.97 -29.48
C ALA A 752 -0.02 -2.96 -30.18
N GLY A 753 1.08 -3.31 -29.50
CA GLY A 753 2.22 -3.98 -30.11
C GLY A 753 3.01 -3.04 -31.04
N ASP A 754 4.25 -3.42 -31.32
CA ASP A 754 5.16 -2.83 -32.30
C ASP A 754 6.03 -3.97 -32.88
N ALA A 755 6.71 -3.73 -34.00
CA ALA A 755 7.62 -4.72 -34.59
C ALA A 755 8.73 -5.15 -33.60
N ALA A 756 9.18 -4.24 -32.74
CA ALA A 756 10.17 -4.52 -31.71
C ALA A 756 9.57 -4.96 -30.36
N LEU A 757 8.24 -4.93 -30.20
CA LEU A 757 7.53 -5.31 -28.98
C LEU A 757 6.21 -6.00 -29.33
N PRO A 758 6.17 -7.34 -29.41
CA PRO A 758 4.95 -8.06 -29.76
C PRO A 758 3.79 -7.70 -28.84
N ARG A 759 2.58 -7.70 -29.41
CA ARG A 759 1.34 -7.47 -28.67
C ARG A 759 1.19 -8.51 -27.56
N ASP A 760 1.00 -8.05 -26.33
CA ASP A 760 0.81 -8.88 -25.13
C ASP A 760 -0.35 -8.34 -24.28
N PRO A 761 -1.57 -8.89 -24.47
CA PRO A 761 -2.75 -8.49 -23.70
C PRO A 761 -2.64 -8.74 -22.18
N ALA A 762 -1.85 -9.74 -21.75
CA ALA A 762 -1.69 -10.06 -20.34
C ALA A 762 -0.77 -9.06 -19.64
N ALA A 763 0.37 -8.73 -20.25
CA ALA A 763 1.25 -7.67 -19.77
C ALA A 763 0.55 -6.31 -19.76
N ALA A 764 -0.24 -6.03 -20.80
CA ALA A 764 -1.08 -4.85 -20.84
C ALA A 764 -2.07 -4.77 -19.68
N LEU A 765 -2.79 -5.86 -19.40
CA LEU A 765 -3.76 -5.93 -18.32
C LEU A 765 -3.08 -5.68 -16.96
N LYS A 766 -1.91 -6.28 -16.74
CA LYS A 766 -1.10 -6.06 -15.53
C LYS A 766 -0.75 -4.59 -15.33
N TRP A 767 -0.15 -3.95 -16.34
CA TRP A 767 0.28 -2.56 -16.24
C TRP A 767 -0.88 -1.56 -16.16
N LEU A 768 -1.98 -1.80 -16.89
CA LEU A 768 -3.19 -0.98 -16.79
C LEU A 768 -3.86 -1.13 -15.43
N THR A 769 -3.88 -2.33 -14.84
CA THR A 769 -4.40 -2.57 -13.49
C THR A 769 -3.56 -1.83 -12.46
N TYR A 770 -2.24 -1.95 -12.53
CA TYR A 770 -1.34 -1.24 -11.63
C TYR A 770 -1.50 0.29 -11.74
N ALA A 771 -1.55 0.85 -12.95
CA ALA A 771 -1.82 2.27 -13.15
C ALA A 771 -3.20 2.71 -12.61
N ALA A 772 -4.23 1.87 -12.76
CA ALA A 772 -5.58 2.14 -12.27
C ALA A 772 -5.68 2.11 -10.74
N GLU A 773 -4.93 1.21 -10.09
CA GLU A 773 -4.79 1.11 -8.62
C GLU A 773 -4.07 2.34 -8.05
N LEU A 774 -3.09 2.89 -8.78
CA LEU A 774 -2.44 4.17 -8.48
C LEU A 774 -3.34 5.39 -8.74
N GLY A 775 -4.60 5.19 -9.15
CA GLY A 775 -5.57 6.26 -9.34
C GLY A 775 -5.61 6.88 -10.74
N ASN A 776 -4.84 6.39 -11.71
CA ASN A 776 -4.80 7.00 -13.05
C ASN A 776 -6.17 6.88 -13.77
N GLN A 777 -6.86 8.01 -13.96
CA GLN A 777 -8.19 8.03 -14.56
C GLN A 777 -8.23 7.48 -16.00
N PHE A 778 -7.17 7.67 -16.79
CA PHE A 778 -7.09 7.14 -18.16
C PHE A 778 -6.91 5.62 -18.17
N ALA A 779 -6.11 5.09 -17.25
CA ALA A 779 -5.95 3.66 -17.06
C ALA A 779 -7.23 3.01 -16.56
N GLN A 780 -7.89 3.60 -15.57
CA GLN A 780 -9.19 3.15 -15.06
C GLN A 780 -10.24 3.09 -16.17
N TYR A 781 -10.35 4.13 -16.99
CA TYR A 781 -11.23 4.13 -18.16
C TYR A 781 -10.87 3.04 -19.18
N ARG A 782 -9.59 2.97 -19.58
CA ARG A 782 -9.14 2.02 -20.60
C ARG A 782 -9.31 0.57 -20.14
N LEU A 783 -8.95 0.28 -18.89
CA LEU A 783 -9.13 -1.02 -18.26
C LEU A 783 -10.60 -1.40 -18.16
N GLY A 784 -11.44 -0.46 -17.70
CA GLY A 784 -12.88 -0.64 -17.64
C GLY A 784 -13.48 -1.03 -19.00
N LYS A 785 -13.12 -0.32 -20.07
CA LYS A 785 -13.55 -0.65 -21.45
C LYS A 785 -13.04 -2.02 -21.90
N LEU A 786 -11.77 -2.33 -21.63
CA LEU A 786 -11.11 -3.57 -22.07
C LEU A 786 -11.78 -4.81 -21.45
N VAL A 787 -12.01 -4.76 -20.14
CA VAL A 787 -12.63 -5.84 -19.36
C VAL A 787 -14.15 -5.91 -19.60
N LEU A 788 -14.80 -4.79 -19.94
CA LEU A 788 -16.20 -4.78 -20.36
C LEU A 788 -16.41 -5.52 -21.68
N LYS A 789 -15.47 -5.37 -22.62
CA LYS A 789 -15.54 -6.03 -23.93
C LYS A 789 -15.23 -7.52 -23.82
N GLY A 790 -14.13 -7.88 -23.14
CA GLY A 790 -13.76 -9.28 -22.92
C GLY A 790 -13.23 -10.01 -24.15
N ASP A 791 -12.38 -9.35 -24.94
CA ASP A 791 -11.79 -9.89 -26.19
C ASP A 791 -10.28 -10.15 -26.07
N ASN A 792 -9.71 -10.83 -27.08
CA ASN A 792 -8.26 -10.96 -27.28
C ASN A 792 -7.51 -11.59 -26.08
N GLY A 793 -8.09 -12.62 -25.47
CA GLY A 793 -7.49 -13.31 -24.33
C GLY A 793 -7.73 -12.65 -22.98
N ILE A 794 -8.54 -11.57 -22.92
CA ILE A 794 -8.95 -10.91 -21.68
C ILE A 794 -10.38 -11.33 -21.33
N PRO A 795 -10.63 -11.96 -20.17
CA PRO A 795 -11.97 -12.35 -19.78
C PRO A 795 -12.92 -11.14 -19.58
N LYS A 796 -14.16 -11.28 -20.06
CA LYS A 796 -15.23 -10.30 -19.78
C LYS A 796 -15.56 -10.29 -18.28
N ASN A 797 -15.53 -9.12 -17.64
CA ASN A 797 -15.99 -8.94 -16.26
C ASN A 797 -16.68 -7.58 -16.06
N VAL A 798 -18.01 -7.59 -16.13
CA VAL A 798 -18.82 -6.38 -16.12
C VAL A 798 -18.77 -5.66 -14.77
N THR A 799 -18.75 -6.38 -13.65
CA THR A 799 -18.66 -5.80 -12.31
C THR A 799 -17.34 -5.05 -12.12
N ALA A 800 -16.22 -5.66 -12.51
CA ALA A 800 -14.91 -5.02 -12.46
C ALA A 800 -14.85 -3.80 -13.40
N ALA A 801 -15.43 -3.92 -14.60
CA ALA A 801 -15.51 -2.80 -15.54
C ALA A 801 -16.29 -1.61 -14.97
N ILE A 802 -17.46 -1.84 -14.37
CA ILE A 802 -18.26 -0.78 -13.75
C ILE A 802 -17.48 -0.13 -12.61
N ARG A 803 -16.78 -0.91 -11.77
CA ARG A 803 -15.95 -0.37 -10.69
C ARG A 803 -14.88 0.59 -11.22
N TRP A 804 -14.13 0.17 -12.24
CA TRP A 804 -13.07 1.00 -12.81
C TRP A 804 -13.60 2.22 -13.55
N LEU A 805 -14.65 2.06 -14.34
CA LEU A 805 -15.28 3.21 -15.00
C LEU A 805 -15.88 4.19 -13.98
N ALA A 806 -16.42 3.71 -12.86
CA ALA A 806 -16.98 4.56 -11.81
C ALA A 806 -15.87 5.35 -11.08
N ALA A 807 -14.72 4.72 -10.84
CA ALA A 807 -13.54 5.40 -10.30
C ALA A 807 -13.06 6.51 -11.24
N ALA A 808 -12.98 6.25 -12.54
CA ALA A 808 -12.61 7.27 -13.54
C ALA A 808 -13.67 8.38 -13.63
N ALA A 809 -14.96 8.04 -13.61
CA ALA A 809 -16.05 9.00 -13.64
C ALA A 809 -16.11 9.91 -12.40
N LYS A 810 -15.71 9.40 -11.22
CA LYS A 810 -15.56 10.21 -10.00
C LYS A 810 -14.46 11.26 -10.15
N GLN A 811 -13.44 10.96 -10.93
CA GLN A 811 -12.38 11.88 -11.36
C GLN A 811 -12.76 12.62 -12.65
N GLU A 812 -14.05 12.85 -12.87
CA GLU A 812 -14.50 13.78 -13.91
C GLU A 812 -14.24 13.32 -15.35
N ASN A 813 -13.89 12.05 -15.56
CA ASN A 813 -13.61 11.49 -16.87
C ASN A 813 -14.88 11.32 -17.72
N GLY A 814 -15.09 12.25 -18.66
CA GLY A 814 -16.28 12.27 -19.53
C GLY A 814 -16.44 11.00 -20.40
N TYR A 815 -15.36 10.31 -20.77
CA TYR A 815 -15.44 9.06 -21.54
C TYR A 815 -15.91 7.88 -20.68
N ALA A 816 -15.48 7.82 -19.41
CA ALA A 816 -15.94 6.81 -18.48
C ALA A 816 -17.41 7.01 -18.10
N GLU A 817 -17.84 8.26 -17.91
CA GLU A 817 -19.26 8.59 -17.70
C GLU A 817 -20.13 8.16 -18.88
N TYR A 818 -19.67 8.42 -20.12
CA TYR A 818 -20.35 7.95 -21.33
C TYR A 818 -20.45 6.42 -21.38
N ALA A 819 -19.34 5.71 -21.15
CA ALA A 819 -19.30 4.26 -21.17
C ALA A 819 -20.23 3.64 -20.10
N LEU A 820 -20.22 4.16 -18.87
CA LEU A 820 -21.16 3.74 -17.83
C LEU A 820 -22.62 4.04 -18.20
N GLY A 821 -22.88 5.21 -18.77
CA GLY A 821 -24.20 5.59 -19.25
C GLY A 821 -24.74 4.57 -20.25
N LEU A 822 -23.90 4.11 -21.18
CA LEU A 822 -24.28 3.06 -22.12
C LEU A 822 -24.53 1.69 -21.45
N VAL A 823 -23.71 1.31 -20.47
CA VAL A 823 -23.88 0.04 -19.73
C VAL A 823 -25.26 0.00 -19.05
N TYR A 824 -25.63 1.06 -18.32
CA TYR A 824 -26.94 1.14 -17.66
C TYR A 824 -28.11 1.31 -18.64
N LEU A 825 -27.89 1.92 -19.81
CA LEU A 825 -28.92 2.08 -20.83
C LEU A 825 -29.21 0.77 -21.59
N LYS A 826 -28.19 -0.06 -21.83
CA LYS A 826 -28.32 -1.30 -22.60
C LYS A 826 -29.09 -2.37 -21.83
N GLY A 827 -28.84 -2.50 -20.54
CA GLY A 827 -29.58 -3.42 -19.67
C GLY A 827 -29.30 -4.92 -19.87
N GLU A 828 -28.27 -5.29 -20.65
CA GLU A 828 -27.99 -6.69 -21.01
C GLU A 828 -27.30 -7.48 -19.88
N ASP A 829 -26.21 -6.93 -19.33
CA ASP A 829 -25.41 -7.59 -18.29
C ASP A 829 -25.69 -7.04 -16.87
N VAL A 830 -26.36 -5.89 -16.78
CA VAL A 830 -26.83 -5.26 -15.55
C VAL A 830 -28.27 -4.77 -15.75
N PRO A 831 -29.10 -4.68 -14.69
CA PRO A 831 -30.44 -4.13 -14.82
C PRO A 831 -30.43 -2.75 -15.48
N LYS A 832 -31.33 -2.56 -16.46
CA LYS A 832 -31.49 -1.28 -17.14
C LYS A 832 -31.87 -0.20 -16.12
N ASP A 833 -31.14 0.90 -16.12
CA ASP A 833 -31.41 2.07 -15.28
C ASP A 833 -31.31 3.34 -16.13
N SER A 834 -32.43 3.72 -16.74
CA SER A 834 -32.50 4.87 -17.64
C SER A 834 -32.26 6.20 -16.91
N VAL A 835 -32.62 6.31 -15.62
CA VAL A 835 -32.41 7.54 -14.82
C VAL A 835 -30.93 7.76 -14.57
N LYS A 836 -30.23 6.73 -14.10
CA LYS A 836 -28.78 6.78 -13.86
C LYS A 836 -28.01 6.94 -15.17
N ALA A 837 -28.41 6.24 -16.22
CA ALA A 837 -27.84 6.39 -17.55
C ALA A 837 -27.95 7.83 -18.07
N LEU A 838 -29.13 8.44 -17.96
CA LEU A 838 -29.35 9.83 -18.38
C LEU A 838 -28.54 10.84 -17.56
N SER A 839 -28.45 10.64 -16.24
CA SER A 839 -27.60 11.48 -15.38
C SER A 839 -26.14 11.46 -15.86
N LEU A 840 -25.58 10.25 -16.05
CA LEU A 840 -24.21 10.06 -16.53
C LEU A 840 -23.98 10.67 -17.92
N LEU A 841 -24.91 10.46 -18.85
CA LEU A 841 -24.84 11.02 -20.20
C LEU A 841 -24.94 12.55 -20.19
N LYS A 842 -25.79 13.15 -19.32
CA LYS A 842 -25.88 14.60 -19.17
C LYS A 842 -24.59 15.21 -18.63
N ARG A 843 -23.96 14.60 -17.63
CA ARG A 843 -22.66 15.06 -17.10
C ARG A 843 -21.57 14.97 -18.17
N SER A 844 -21.46 13.82 -18.83
CA SER A 844 -20.51 13.59 -19.91
C SER A 844 -20.70 14.58 -21.08
N ALA A 845 -21.94 14.81 -21.51
CA ALA A 845 -22.28 15.76 -22.56
C ALA A 845 -21.97 17.21 -22.16
N GLY A 846 -22.24 17.56 -20.90
CA GLY A 846 -21.92 18.87 -20.31
C GLY A 846 -20.42 19.15 -20.25
N ARG A 847 -19.57 18.12 -20.22
CA ARG A 847 -18.10 18.19 -20.30
C ARG A 847 -17.56 18.21 -21.73
N GLY A 848 -18.44 18.31 -22.73
CA GLY A 848 -18.03 18.37 -24.14
C GLY A 848 -17.88 17.02 -24.83
N ASN A 849 -18.22 15.88 -24.22
CA ASN A 849 -18.09 14.58 -24.89
C ASN A 849 -19.09 14.46 -26.07
N GLN A 850 -18.59 14.60 -27.30
CA GLN A 850 -19.41 14.55 -28.52
C GLN A 850 -20.25 13.27 -28.68
N PHE A 851 -19.78 12.12 -28.17
CA PHE A 851 -20.51 10.86 -28.24
C PHE A 851 -21.68 10.83 -27.27
N ALA A 852 -21.49 11.35 -26.06
CA ALA A 852 -22.56 11.52 -25.08
C ALA A 852 -23.58 12.55 -25.53
N GLN A 853 -23.14 13.67 -26.11
CA GLN A 853 -24.01 14.68 -26.70
C GLN A 853 -24.89 14.10 -27.82
N TYR A 854 -24.30 13.35 -28.75
CA TYR A 854 -25.05 12.64 -29.79
C TYR A 854 -26.06 11.66 -29.19
N ARG A 855 -25.62 10.82 -28.23
CA ARG A 855 -26.48 9.81 -27.62
C ARG A 855 -27.64 10.43 -26.85
N LEU A 856 -27.38 11.48 -26.07
CA LEU A 856 -28.40 12.22 -25.32
C LEU A 856 -29.39 12.90 -26.27
N GLY A 857 -28.90 13.52 -27.34
CA GLY A 857 -29.74 14.12 -28.37
C GLY A 857 -30.69 13.10 -29.03
N LYS A 858 -30.19 11.90 -29.33
CA LYS A 858 -31.03 10.81 -29.87
C LYS A 858 -32.11 10.37 -28.87
N LEU A 859 -31.76 10.17 -27.60
CA LEU A 859 -32.71 9.75 -26.55
C LEU A 859 -33.84 10.77 -26.37
N LEU A 860 -33.51 12.06 -26.36
CA LEU A 860 -34.47 13.16 -26.24
C LEU A 860 -35.38 13.30 -27.48
N LEU A 861 -34.95 12.89 -28.67
CA LEU A 861 -35.82 12.83 -29.85
C LEU A 861 -36.80 11.64 -29.80
N GLN A 862 -36.36 10.51 -29.27
CA GLN A 862 -37.14 9.27 -29.25
C GLN A 862 -38.25 9.29 -28.20
N GLY A 863 -37.98 9.82 -27.00
CA GLY A 863 -38.99 9.93 -25.95
C GLY A 863 -39.24 8.64 -25.14
N GLU A 864 -38.55 7.53 -25.46
CA GLU A 864 -38.76 6.21 -24.82
C GLU A 864 -38.07 6.10 -23.45
N ASP A 865 -36.78 6.43 -23.40
CA ASP A 865 -35.93 6.32 -22.21
C ASP A 865 -35.68 7.66 -21.51
N ALA A 866 -36.18 8.75 -22.09
CA ALA A 866 -36.13 10.11 -21.58
C ALA A 866 -37.38 10.87 -22.03
N PRO A 867 -37.88 11.86 -21.27
CA PRO A 867 -38.93 12.75 -21.76
C PRO A 867 -38.52 13.39 -23.08
N LYS A 868 -39.41 13.33 -24.08
CA LYS A 868 -39.15 13.89 -25.41
C LYS A 868 -38.94 15.41 -25.29
N ASP A 869 -37.80 15.90 -25.74
CA ASP A 869 -37.46 17.32 -25.79
C ASP A 869 -36.66 17.61 -27.08
N VAL A 870 -37.38 18.02 -28.12
CA VAL A 870 -36.82 18.28 -29.45
C VAL A 870 -35.83 19.45 -29.41
N LYS A 871 -36.10 20.48 -28.62
CA LYS A 871 -35.26 21.68 -28.57
C LYS A 871 -33.92 21.35 -27.89
N ALA A 872 -33.96 20.66 -26.75
CA ALA A 872 -32.75 20.19 -26.09
C ALA A 872 -32.00 19.16 -26.94
N ALA A 873 -32.72 18.27 -27.64
CA ALA A 873 -32.10 17.31 -28.53
C ALA A 873 -31.30 17.96 -29.66
N ILE A 874 -31.87 18.97 -30.34
CA ILE A 874 -31.18 19.72 -31.39
C ILE A 874 -29.95 20.41 -30.82
N ARG A 875 -30.04 21.04 -29.64
CA ARG A 875 -28.88 21.68 -29.01
C ARG A 875 -27.72 20.70 -28.81
N TRP A 876 -28.01 19.52 -28.27
CA TRP A 876 -26.97 18.49 -28.05
C TRP A 876 -26.45 17.87 -29.34
N LEU A 877 -27.32 17.62 -30.32
CA LEU A 877 -26.90 17.13 -31.63
C LEU A 877 -26.04 18.15 -32.38
N THR A 878 -26.39 19.44 -32.32
CA THR A 878 -25.59 20.52 -32.92
C THR A 878 -24.22 20.61 -32.25
N ALA A 879 -24.16 20.60 -30.91
CA ALA A 879 -22.89 20.61 -30.18
C ALA A 879 -21.97 19.43 -30.55
N ALA A 880 -22.54 18.23 -30.74
CA ALA A 880 -21.78 17.07 -31.21
C ALA A 880 -21.35 17.22 -32.68
N ALA A 881 -22.24 17.71 -33.54
CA ALA A 881 -22.02 17.86 -34.97
C ALA A 881 -20.94 18.91 -35.29
N GLU A 882 -20.89 20.01 -34.52
CA GLU A 882 -19.86 21.05 -34.63
C GLU A 882 -18.47 20.55 -34.22
N GLN A 883 -18.40 19.56 -33.33
CA GLN A 883 -17.17 18.85 -32.98
C GLN A 883 -16.78 17.74 -33.98
N GLY A 884 -17.47 17.66 -35.12
CA GLY A 884 -17.20 16.68 -36.16
C GLY A 884 -17.89 15.34 -35.99
N ASN A 885 -18.89 15.19 -35.12
CA ASN A 885 -19.58 13.91 -34.97
C ASN A 885 -20.45 13.59 -36.20
N GLN A 886 -19.96 12.73 -37.11
CA GLN A 886 -20.66 12.37 -38.35
C GLN A 886 -22.09 11.83 -38.13
N TYR A 887 -22.34 11.13 -37.01
CA TYR A 887 -23.67 10.58 -36.70
C TYR A 887 -24.66 11.67 -36.26
N ALA A 888 -24.19 12.65 -35.49
CA ALA A 888 -25.00 13.81 -35.11
C ALA A 888 -25.29 14.72 -36.31
N GLN A 889 -24.29 14.92 -37.19
CA GLN A 889 -24.46 15.63 -38.45
C GLN A 889 -25.51 14.94 -39.34
N TYR A 890 -25.41 13.62 -39.52
CA TYR A 890 -26.43 12.84 -40.22
C TYR A 890 -27.83 12.96 -39.57
N ALA A 891 -27.91 12.86 -38.23
CA ALA A 891 -29.18 12.97 -37.50
C ALA A 891 -29.85 14.34 -37.67
N LEU A 892 -29.08 15.43 -37.64
CA LEU A 892 -29.56 16.79 -37.92
C LEU A 892 -29.99 16.94 -39.38
N GLY A 893 -29.21 16.41 -40.32
CA GLY A 893 -29.56 16.41 -41.73
C GLY A 893 -30.94 15.77 -41.97
N LYS A 894 -31.16 14.61 -41.36
CA LYS A 894 -32.44 13.89 -41.41
C LYS A 894 -33.58 14.67 -40.74
N LEU A 895 -33.32 15.31 -39.60
CA LEU A 895 -34.30 16.09 -38.86
C LEU A 895 -34.84 17.26 -39.70
N TYR A 896 -33.94 18.04 -40.32
CA TYR A 896 -34.29 19.18 -41.17
C TYR A 896 -34.86 18.79 -42.54
N LEU A 897 -34.47 17.64 -43.09
CA LEU A 897 -35.04 17.13 -44.35
C LEU A 897 -36.49 16.67 -44.18
N LEU A 898 -36.76 15.87 -43.15
CA LEU A 898 -38.08 15.27 -42.93
C LEU A 898 -39.10 16.32 -42.46
N GLY A 899 -38.65 17.27 -41.64
CA GLY A 899 -39.46 18.35 -41.08
C GLY A 899 -40.68 17.89 -40.27
N LYS A 900 -40.58 16.72 -39.62
CA LYS A 900 -41.65 16.18 -38.75
C LYS A 900 -41.70 16.87 -37.38
N GLU A 901 -40.53 17.16 -36.83
CA GLU A 901 -40.35 17.71 -35.47
C GLU A 901 -39.85 19.17 -35.49
N VAL A 902 -39.40 19.64 -36.66
CA VAL A 902 -38.91 21.00 -36.93
C VAL A 902 -39.38 21.46 -38.31
N PRO A 903 -39.43 22.76 -38.62
CA PRO A 903 -39.66 23.23 -39.98
C PRO A 903 -38.62 22.64 -40.94
N LYS A 904 -39.05 22.29 -42.16
CA LYS A 904 -38.14 21.82 -43.19
C LYS A 904 -37.13 22.91 -43.54
N ASP A 905 -35.86 22.55 -43.48
CA ASP A 905 -34.76 23.41 -43.91
C ASP A 905 -33.82 22.60 -44.79
N ARG A 906 -34.05 22.71 -46.10
CA ARG A 906 -33.29 21.95 -47.08
C ARG A 906 -31.82 22.34 -47.11
N SER A 907 -31.52 23.63 -46.96
CA SER A 907 -30.15 24.13 -46.92
C SER A 907 -29.35 23.59 -45.73
N SER A 908 -29.95 23.61 -44.54
CA SER A 908 -29.33 23.04 -43.34
C SER A 908 -29.19 21.53 -43.46
N ALA A 909 -30.18 20.84 -44.05
CA ALA A 909 -30.10 19.41 -44.30
C ALA A 909 -28.91 19.04 -45.19
N ILE A 910 -28.75 19.73 -46.33
CA ILE A 910 -27.62 19.53 -47.26
C ILE A 910 -26.30 19.80 -46.56
N LYS A 911 -26.18 20.93 -45.84
CA LYS A 911 -24.96 21.29 -45.09
C LYS A 911 -24.52 20.15 -44.16
N TRP A 912 -25.44 19.66 -43.33
CA TRP A 912 -25.12 18.62 -42.36
C TRP A 912 -24.85 17.26 -42.99
N PHE A 913 -25.57 16.89 -44.06
CA PHE A 913 -25.25 15.67 -44.79
C PHE A 913 -23.90 15.74 -45.48
N GLN A 914 -23.51 16.88 -46.06
CA GLN A 914 -22.19 17.04 -46.70
C GLN A 914 -21.07 16.82 -45.69
N LEU A 915 -21.15 17.47 -44.51
CA LEU A 915 -20.15 17.31 -43.45
C LEU A 915 -20.02 15.87 -42.95
N ALA A 916 -21.13 15.11 -42.93
CA ALA A 916 -21.09 13.70 -42.55
C ALA A 916 -20.54 12.82 -43.69
N ALA A 917 -20.91 13.10 -44.94
CA ALA A 917 -20.45 12.36 -46.12
C ALA A 917 -18.96 12.56 -46.38
N ASP A 918 -18.42 13.76 -46.15
CA ASP A 918 -16.98 14.06 -46.26
C ASP A 918 -16.15 13.23 -45.26
N GLN A 919 -16.78 12.72 -44.20
CA GLN A 919 -16.19 11.80 -43.21
C GLN A 919 -16.50 10.32 -43.50
N GLY A 920 -17.06 10.01 -44.67
CA GLY A 920 -17.37 8.65 -45.11
C GLY A 920 -18.74 8.13 -44.67
N ASN A 921 -19.67 8.98 -44.23
CA ASN A 921 -21.02 8.53 -43.86
C ASN A 921 -21.86 8.19 -45.10
N GLU A 922 -21.94 6.90 -45.43
CA GLU A 922 -22.64 6.39 -46.62
C GLU A 922 -24.14 6.74 -46.63
N TYR A 923 -24.79 6.82 -45.46
CA TYR A 923 -26.20 7.20 -45.37
C TYR A 923 -26.43 8.67 -45.72
N ALA A 924 -25.54 9.55 -45.25
CA ALA A 924 -25.58 10.97 -45.57
C ALA A 924 -25.32 11.19 -47.08
N GLN A 925 -24.35 10.47 -47.65
CA GLN A 925 -24.07 10.49 -49.09
C GLN A 925 -25.29 10.06 -49.90
N TYR A 926 -25.96 8.97 -49.50
CA TYR A 926 -27.19 8.52 -50.15
C TYR A 926 -28.28 9.60 -50.17
N PHE A 927 -28.50 10.30 -49.06
CA PHE A 927 -29.49 11.40 -49.00
C PHE A 927 -29.12 12.61 -49.85
N LEU A 928 -27.83 12.88 -50.07
CA LEU A 928 -27.38 13.94 -50.97
C LEU A 928 -27.63 13.57 -52.43
N GLU A 929 -27.33 12.33 -52.81
CA GLU A 929 -27.47 11.83 -54.18
C GLU A 929 -28.93 11.71 -54.65
N HIS A 930 -29.85 11.41 -53.73
CA HIS A 930 -31.26 11.11 -54.04
C HIS A 930 -32.24 12.19 -53.54
N MET A 931 -31.76 13.40 -53.22
CA MET A 931 -32.58 14.45 -52.60
C MET A 931 -33.67 15.03 -53.51
N ASP A 932 -33.45 14.99 -54.83
CA ASP A 932 -34.32 15.57 -55.87
C ASP A 932 -35.12 14.54 -56.67
N ASP A 933 -35.05 13.26 -56.31
CA ASP A 933 -35.79 12.19 -56.97
C ASP A 933 -37.31 12.44 -56.80
N ARG A 934 -37.90 13.07 -57.82
CA ARG A 934 -39.34 13.31 -57.93
C ARG A 934 -40.07 11.99 -58.14
N LEU A 935 -40.41 11.31 -57.06
CA LEU A 935 -41.59 10.47 -57.00
C LEU A 935 -42.53 11.07 -55.96
N GLY A 936 -43.68 11.55 -56.43
CA GLY A 936 -44.78 11.97 -55.57
C GLY A 936 -45.01 10.93 -54.48
N GLN A 937 -45.27 11.40 -53.25
CA GLN A 937 -45.60 10.49 -52.15
C GLN A 937 -46.77 9.57 -52.57
N PRO A 938 -46.81 8.27 -52.19
CA PRO A 938 -46.08 7.66 -51.07
C PRO A 938 -45.53 6.24 -51.39
N PRO A 939 -44.21 6.07 -51.48
CA PRO A 939 -43.59 4.83 -51.00
C PRO A 939 -42.60 5.07 -49.86
N VAL A 940 -41.93 6.22 -49.80
CA VAL A 940 -40.86 6.47 -48.82
C VAL A 940 -41.40 6.68 -47.41
N ALA A 941 -42.53 7.37 -47.23
CA ALA A 941 -43.18 7.50 -45.92
C ALA A 941 -43.75 6.16 -45.42
N ALA A 942 -44.29 5.34 -46.33
CA ALA A 942 -44.78 3.99 -46.02
C ALA A 942 -43.63 3.06 -45.68
N VAL A 943 -42.51 3.11 -46.41
CA VAL A 943 -41.29 2.34 -46.16
C VAL A 943 -40.62 2.77 -44.86
N ILE A 944 -40.55 4.07 -44.55
CA ILE A 944 -40.03 4.58 -43.26
C ILE A 944 -40.95 4.19 -42.08
N SER A 945 -42.27 4.23 -42.25
CA SER A 945 -43.21 3.77 -41.22
C SER A 945 -43.19 2.25 -41.06
N LEU A 946 -42.93 1.50 -42.15
CA LEU A 946 -42.73 0.05 -42.14
C LEU A 946 -41.40 -0.31 -41.47
N PHE A 947 -40.32 0.45 -41.70
CA PHE A 947 -39.04 0.31 -41.01
C PHE A 947 -39.16 0.64 -39.52
N HIS A 948 -39.95 1.65 -39.17
CA HIS A 948 -40.25 2.00 -37.77
C HIS A 948 -41.08 0.90 -37.08
N HIS A 949 -42.05 0.30 -37.78
CA HIS A 949 -42.82 -0.82 -37.25
C HIS A 949 -42.00 -2.11 -37.15
N LEU A 950 -41.15 -2.40 -38.14
CA LEU A 950 -40.25 -3.56 -38.13
C LEU A 950 -39.16 -3.45 -37.06
N SER A 951 -38.64 -2.24 -36.81
CA SER A 951 -37.71 -1.98 -35.70
C SER A 951 -38.32 -2.34 -34.35
N ASN A 952 -39.61 -2.03 -34.14
CA ASN A 952 -40.32 -2.39 -32.91
C ASN A 952 -40.63 -3.90 -32.85
N ILE A 953 -40.92 -4.54 -33.99
CA ILE A 953 -41.11 -6.00 -34.06
C ILE A 953 -39.81 -6.76 -33.75
N PHE A 954 -38.64 -6.24 -34.14
CA PHE A 954 -37.33 -6.83 -33.78
C PHE A 954 -36.95 -6.57 -32.30
N GLN A 955 -37.43 -5.49 -31.69
CA GLN A 955 -37.33 -5.28 -30.24
C GLN A 955 -38.24 -6.24 -29.45
N GLU A 956 -39.45 -6.53 -29.97
CA GLU A 956 -40.39 -7.49 -29.35
C GLU A 956 -39.97 -8.96 -29.56
N GLN A 957 -39.27 -9.29 -30.66
CA GLN A 957 -38.77 -10.65 -30.92
C GLN A 957 -37.47 -11.03 -30.19
N ASN A 958 -36.90 -10.12 -29.39
CA ASN A 958 -35.77 -10.41 -28.49
C ASN A 958 -36.21 -10.87 -27.08
N GLN A 959 -37.51 -11.12 -26.86
CA GLN A 959 -37.92 -11.96 -25.74
C GLN A 959 -37.69 -13.44 -26.08
N PRO A 960 -37.00 -14.22 -25.24
CA PRO A 960 -36.86 -15.65 -25.48
C PRO A 960 -38.24 -16.32 -25.41
N PRO A 961 -38.53 -17.34 -26.22
CA PRO A 961 -39.77 -18.09 -26.07
C PRO A 961 -39.77 -18.79 -24.70
N PRO A 962 -40.94 -19.03 -24.08
CA PRO A 962 -41.00 -19.92 -22.93
C PRO A 962 -40.46 -21.29 -23.34
N SER A 963 -39.65 -21.86 -22.45
CA SER A 963 -38.96 -23.14 -22.61
C SER A 963 -39.90 -24.25 -23.10
N GLY A 964 -39.74 -24.68 -24.35
CA GLY A 964 -40.45 -25.82 -24.93
C GLY A 964 -39.99 -26.07 -26.37
N GLY A 965 -39.12 -27.05 -26.57
CA GLY A 965 -38.38 -27.22 -27.81
C GLY A 965 -39.20 -27.77 -28.98
N VAL A 966 -38.94 -27.23 -30.19
CA VAL A 966 -39.03 -27.95 -31.48
C VAL A 966 -38.00 -27.34 -32.44
N ARG A 967 -37.10 -28.16 -33.00
CA ARG A 967 -36.18 -27.77 -34.08
C ARG A 967 -37.00 -27.54 -35.37
N VAL A 968 -37.00 -26.33 -35.91
CA VAL A 968 -37.53 -26.04 -37.25
C VAL A 968 -36.36 -25.77 -38.20
N ALA A 969 -36.26 -26.60 -39.25
CA ALA A 969 -35.30 -26.42 -40.33
C ALA A 969 -35.62 -25.15 -41.12
N VAL A 970 -34.64 -24.26 -41.25
CA VAL A 970 -34.80 -22.97 -41.93
C VAL A 970 -34.90 -23.18 -43.45
N ASP A 971 -35.98 -22.66 -44.04
CA ASP A 971 -36.27 -22.75 -45.48
C ASP A 971 -35.22 -22.00 -46.32
N ARG A 972 -34.39 -22.77 -47.06
CA ARG A 972 -33.34 -22.26 -47.97
C ARG A 972 -33.87 -21.30 -49.03
N LYS A 973 -35.16 -21.34 -49.37
CA LYS A 973 -35.79 -20.45 -50.35
C LYS A 973 -36.05 -19.06 -49.77
N LEU A 974 -36.34 -18.97 -48.47
CA LEU A 974 -36.50 -17.72 -47.74
C LEU A 974 -35.14 -17.02 -47.54
N LEU A 975 -34.10 -17.78 -47.19
CA LEU A 975 -32.72 -17.26 -47.08
C LEU A 975 -32.18 -16.70 -48.41
N ARG A 976 -32.47 -17.36 -49.54
CA ARG A 976 -32.10 -16.84 -50.88
C ARG A 976 -32.87 -15.57 -51.24
N LYS A 977 -34.15 -15.46 -50.86
CA LYS A 977 -34.93 -14.23 -51.07
C LYS A 977 -34.46 -13.07 -50.18
N ILE A 978 -34.04 -13.35 -48.94
CA ILE A 978 -33.46 -12.34 -48.04
C ILE A 978 -32.09 -11.88 -48.55
N LYS A 979 -31.24 -12.80 -49.02
CA LYS A 979 -29.94 -12.47 -49.61
C LYS A 979 -30.06 -11.67 -50.91
N ALA A 980 -31.02 -12.02 -51.78
CA ALA A 980 -31.33 -11.25 -52.98
C ALA A 980 -31.91 -9.85 -52.67
N LYS A 981 -32.69 -9.72 -51.59
CA LYS A 981 -33.20 -8.42 -51.12
C LYS A 981 -32.13 -7.53 -50.49
N LYS A 982 -31.16 -8.09 -49.74
CA LYS A 982 -30.01 -7.36 -49.19
C LYS A 982 -29.09 -6.79 -50.29
N ILE A 983 -28.85 -7.58 -51.35
CA ILE A 983 -28.06 -7.16 -52.52
C ILE A 983 -28.80 -6.06 -53.33
N ALA A 984 -30.13 -6.16 -53.47
CA ALA A 984 -30.95 -5.13 -54.10
C ALA A 984 -31.11 -3.83 -53.28
N GLN A 985 -30.65 -3.83 -52.02
CA GLN A 985 -30.66 -2.71 -51.08
C GLN A 985 -29.25 -2.11 -50.86
N GLY A 986 -28.23 -2.55 -51.62
CA GLY A 986 -26.87 -2.01 -51.54
C GLY A 986 -25.96 -2.61 -50.47
N HIS A 987 -26.39 -3.63 -49.72
CA HIS A 987 -25.59 -4.26 -48.67
C HIS A 987 -24.70 -5.40 -49.20
N LYS A 988 -23.47 -5.54 -48.67
CA LYS A 988 -22.66 -6.77 -48.84
C LYS A 988 -23.30 -7.94 -48.07
N ALA A 989 -22.98 -9.17 -48.50
CA ALA A 989 -23.65 -10.39 -48.03
C ALA A 989 -23.56 -10.63 -46.50
N ASP A 990 -22.62 -9.98 -45.82
CA ASP A 990 -22.14 -10.30 -44.48
C ASP A 990 -22.19 -9.07 -43.53
N ASP A 991 -23.25 -8.27 -43.65
CA ASP A 991 -23.39 -7.02 -42.89
C ASP A 991 -23.75 -7.27 -41.41
N HIS A 992 -22.87 -6.84 -40.51
CA HIS A 992 -23.06 -6.69 -39.07
C HIS A 992 -22.73 -5.23 -38.71
N GLU A 993 -23.39 -4.66 -37.69
CA GLU A 993 -22.94 -3.38 -37.12
C GLU A 993 -21.43 -3.49 -36.86
N PRO A 994 -20.59 -2.61 -37.44
CA PRO A 994 -19.17 -2.66 -37.15
C PRO A 994 -18.98 -2.37 -35.67
N GLU A 995 -18.52 -3.37 -34.92
CA GLU A 995 -17.98 -3.15 -33.59
C GLU A 995 -16.85 -2.13 -33.71
N MET A 996 -17.02 -0.99 -33.05
CA MET A 996 -16.05 0.11 -33.06
C MET A 996 -14.66 -0.39 -32.64
N GLN A 997 -13.72 -0.40 -33.58
CA GLN A 997 -12.30 -0.31 -33.23
C GLN A 997 -12.02 1.16 -32.84
N LEU A 998 -11.72 1.35 -31.55
CA LEU A 998 -11.31 2.61 -30.91
C LEU A 998 -10.04 2.37 -30.09
#